data_AF-A0A929V3V6-F1
#
_entry.id   AF-A0A929V3V6-F1
#
_cell.length_a   1.000
_cell.length_b   1.000
_cell.length_c   1.000
_cell.angle_alpha   90.00
_cell.angle_beta   90.00
_cell.angle_gamma   90.00
#
_symmetry.space_group_name_H-M   'P 1'
#
loop_
_entity.id
_entity.type
_entity.pdbx_description
1 polymer ?
#
loop_
_entity_poly.entity_id
_entity_poly.type
_entity_poly.pdbx_seq_one_letter_code
_entity_poly.pdbx_strand_id
1 'polypeptide(L)'
;MPNNHTTSAKKAVKSFILGVKILSINRIFFSLLILSSLFTLDFIRQSLFNTPKTAAESGTPAGADNPTLSLTINGSNQINYSDSSITEKSATTNIKVKTDNETGYVVNFSNQAADTTLYNSDTSSNSKITSIISDTTTLPSNTYGWSLDNTTFQPIPAITQPKDIIKTEEPTDNTGETHELHIKTKINNTLDAGTYSTNLTFSVITNNAPTRAEFMAYFNTTFRNYLDTNGINITPTRFTRSQSAPTSTAPTFIASSPTSRYEIKAWLDQSNRTFYWYSPAEIANFNENSIGFFGSQNNFNELTDIDLTGTDAKNIIYASDMFAFIKAPTIDLSNFKPKKIQYMNNMFGENTELTSLDLSTFDTKSVKEMTHLFGGDTSLTNLNILKLNTQNVITMKYMFKGVPVETLDLSHFNTKKVEDMSYMFYQSGARELILHSFNTSNAKTTSHMFDGMPLITEISTACFDTGSVTDMSYMYANLPNLHHIYFGHSEASSDGLEYRNKTENAENLSHLFYNLPLLRDIHLELDMDTLNRWQDPAAASCIEQVGRYADDKMSLNTARTTDMSYMFSDLPELTNLKLNFDSFDTQNVTNMSHMFSGLKNLQCFSRDSNYQCLDYNYIPNDPYQSEQKTFANLNTSNVTNMESMFDGLESYNFYNSNATDIDYYNFPYTPFFTYVPRKLDNIIQFKYDMTNVTNAKRMFANTYKNQAIDISGIRGLDKPQNLDASEMFYMDDIGRSDLRFIIGVNRHCSEYGNGSPTFINLDESMNPTQYVFKNTDKLISAYPLPKDILSNISNTALYSDADVRHF
;
A
#
# COMPACT_ATOMS: atom_id res chain seq x y z
N MET A 1 -31.36 50.53 49.20
CA MET A 1 -30.66 51.53 48.37
C MET A 1 -29.17 51.40 48.62
N PRO A 2 -28.30 51.56 47.61
CA PRO A 2 -28.45 51.11 46.22
C PRO A 2 -27.13 50.39 45.78
N ASN A 3 -26.90 49.83 44.58
CA ASN A 3 -27.18 50.28 43.22
C ASN A 3 -26.93 49.13 42.23
N ASN A 4 -27.84 49.00 41.26
CA ASN A 4 -27.66 48.70 39.83
C ASN A 4 -26.48 47.84 39.35
N HIS A 5 -26.76 46.77 38.59
CA HIS A 5 -26.61 46.79 37.13
C HIS A 5 -27.14 45.51 36.46
N THR A 6 -28.33 45.63 35.88
CA THR A 6 -28.80 44.85 34.74
C THR A 6 -28.08 45.31 33.47
N THR A 7 -27.22 44.47 32.88
CA THR A 7 -26.94 44.32 31.43
C THR A 7 -25.65 43.50 31.19
N SER A 8 -25.73 42.17 31.14
CA SER A 8 -24.62 41.34 30.58
C SER A 8 -25.02 39.93 30.12
N ALA A 9 -26.19 39.41 30.49
CA ALA A 9 -26.57 38.03 30.15
C ALA A 9 -26.91 37.74 28.67
N LYS A 10 -26.79 38.72 27.76
CA LYS A 10 -26.96 38.51 26.30
C LYS A 10 -25.69 38.77 25.47
N LYS A 11 -24.53 38.99 26.10
CA LYS A 11 -23.23 39.11 25.40
C LYS A 11 -22.24 37.98 25.71
N ALA A 12 -22.45 37.18 26.76
CA ALA A 12 -21.56 36.07 27.12
C ALA A 12 -21.80 34.76 26.33
N VAL A 13 -22.97 34.57 25.73
CA VAL A 13 -23.28 33.34 24.95
C VAL A 13 -22.81 33.42 23.49
N LYS A 14 -22.50 34.63 22.97
CA LYS A 14 -21.93 34.80 21.61
C LYS A 14 -20.41 34.75 21.55
N SER A 15 -19.69 34.89 22.66
CA SER A 15 -18.22 34.73 22.70
C SER A 15 -17.76 33.30 23.02
N PHE A 16 -18.62 32.43 23.58
CA PHE A 16 -18.25 31.04 23.86
C PHE A 16 -18.43 30.11 22.64
N ILE A 17 -19.29 30.47 21.68
CA ILE A 17 -19.50 29.70 20.44
C ILE A 17 -18.49 30.09 19.33
N LEU A 18 -17.84 31.26 19.45
CA LEU A 18 -16.78 31.68 18.52
C LEU A 18 -15.38 31.18 18.95
N GLY A 19 -15.17 30.91 20.23
CA GLY A 19 -13.91 30.36 20.76
C GLY A 19 -13.73 28.86 20.51
N VAL A 20 -14.81 28.09 20.43
CA VAL A 20 -14.73 26.62 20.22
C VAL A 20 -14.62 26.24 18.74
N LYS A 21 -15.09 27.08 17.80
CA LYS A 21 -14.91 26.85 16.35
C LYS A 21 -13.52 27.24 15.82
N ILE A 22 -12.79 28.13 16.51
CA ILE A 22 -11.42 28.51 16.12
C ILE A 22 -10.39 27.48 16.63
N LEU A 23 -10.72 26.71 17.66
CA LEU A 23 -9.88 25.63 18.19
C LEU A 23 -10.03 24.28 17.47
N SER A 24 -11.10 24.06 16.70
CA SER A 24 -11.24 22.85 15.86
C SER A 24 -10.65 23.01 14.45
N ILE A 25 -10.57 24.24 13.92
CA ILE A 25 -10.00 24.51 12.59
C ILE A 25 -8.45 24.59 12.66
N ASN A 26 -7.90 25.06 13.77
CA ASN A 26 -6.44 25.09 13.97
C ASN A 26 -5.85 23.72 14.35
N ARG A 27 -6.64 22.74 14.81
CA ARG A 27 -6.11 21.37 15.01
C ARG A 27 -5.97 20.59 13.71
N ILE A 28 -6.78 20.90 12.69
CA ILE A 28 -6.71 20.25 11.38
C ILE A 28 -5.59 20.87 10.52
N PHE A 29 -5.41 22.19 10.57
CA PHE A 29 -4.26 22.83 9.92
C PHE A 29 -2.91 22.52 10.59
N PHE A 30 -2.86 22.34 11.91
CA PHE A 30 -1.62 21.87 12.56
C PHE A 30 -1.36 20.38 12.36
N SER A 31 -2.36 19.53 12.13
CA SER A 31 -2.12 18.10 11.82
C SER A 31 -1.76 17.87 10.35
N LEU A 32 -2.23 18.69 9.40
CA LEU A 32 -1.78 18.68 8.00
C LEU A 32 -0.39 19.31 7.79
N LEU A 33 -0.01 20.31 8.60
CA LEU A 33 1.37 20.81 8.61
C LEU A 33 2.33 19.94 9.42
N ILE A 34 1.85 19.11 10.35
CA ILE A 34 2.69 18.11 11.03
C ILE A 34 2.91 16.86 10.18
N LEU A 35 1.97 16.46 9.29
CA LEU A 35 2.22 15.34 8.37
C LEU A 35 3.16 15.69 7.21
N SER A 36 3.11 16.91 6.65
CA SER A 36 4.08 17.33 5.61
C SER A 36 5.45 17.75 6.17
N SER A 37 5.52 18.17 7.44
CA SER A 37 6.79 18.44 8.12
C SER A 37 7.45 17.17 8.68
N LEU A 38 6.72 16.08 8.93
CA LEU A 38 7.33 14.79 9.29
C LEU A 38 8.09 14.13 8.13
N PHE A 39 7.76 14.44 6.88
CA PHE A 39 8.46 13.89 5.70
C PHE A 39 9.64 14.73 5.19
N THR A 40 9.79 15.99 5.63
CA THR A 40 11.00 16.80 5.39
C THR A 40 11.95 16.78 6.58
N LEU A 41 11.46 16.43 7.77
CA LEU A 41 12.29 16.27 8.96
C LEU A 41 13.12 14.98 8.99
N ASP A 42 12.88 13.99 8.13
CA ASP A 42 13.74 12.79 8.07
C ASP A 42 15.05 13.03 7.30
N PHE A 43 15.06 13.98 6.36
CA PHE A 43 16.31 14.46 5.75
C PHE A 43 17.12 15.33 6.73
N ILE A 44 16.45 16.00 7.68
CA ILE A 44 17.10 16.77 8.77
C ILE A 44 17.44 15.86 9.97
N ARG A 45 16.75 14.73 10.17
CA ARG A 45 17.12 13.71 11.18
C ARG A 45 18.39 12.95 10.80
N GLN A 46 18.65 12.78 9.50
CA GLN A 46 19.95 12.31 9.00
C GLN A 46 21.09 13.31 9.30
N SER A 47 20.80 14.60 9.53
CA SER A 47 21.81 15.60 9.90
C SER A 47 21.91 15.89 11.40
N LEU A 48 20.88 15.60 12.21
CA LEU A 48 20.84 15.92 13.64
C LEU A 48 21.39 14.83 14.58
N PHE A 49 21.76 13.66 14.06
CA PHE A 49 22.67 12.73 14.75
C PHE A 49 24.16 13.04 14.50
N ASN A 50 24.48 14.17 13.85
CA ASN A 50 25.84 14.73 13.81
C ASN A 50 26.13 15.53 15.08
N THR A 51 26.37 14.83 16.18
CA THR A 51 27.38 15.30 17.15
C THR A 51 28.40 14.20 17.29
N PRO A 52 29.69 14.42 16.95
CA PRO A 52 30.71 13.45 17.24
C PRO A 52 30.76 13.34 18.76
N LYS A 53 30.28 12.22 19.31
CA LYS A 53 30.62 11.85 20.66
C LYS A 53 32.13 11.66 20.62
N THR A 54 32.82 12.68 21.10
CA THR A 54 34.26 12.82 21.20
C THR A 54 34.92 11.48 21.46
N ALA A 55 35.93 11.18 20.64
CA ALA A 55 36.85 10.07 20.78
C ALA A 55 37.29 9.96 22.25
N ALA A 56 36.67 9.05 22.99
CA ALA A 56 37.10 8.63 24.30
C ALA A 56 37.73 7.25 24.10
N GLU A 57 39.05 7.31 24.04
CA GLU A 57 40.01 6.30 24.45
C GLU A 57 40.00 4.95 23.71
N SER A 58 41.15 4.67 23.13
CA SER A 58 41.67 3.35 22.80
C SER A 58 41.57 2.41 24.01
N GLY A 59 40.41 1.80 24.20
CA GLY A 59 40.26 0.60 25.00
C GLY A 59 40.74 -0.58 24.17
N THR A 60 41.81 -1.22 24.59
CA THR A 60 42.10 -2.62 24.22
C THR A 60 40.82 -3.46 24.34
N PRO A 61 40.56 -4.41 23.42
CA PRO A 61 39.37 -5.26 23.48
C PRO A 61 39.24 -5.88 24.88
N ALA A 62 38.07 -5.71 25.50
CA ALA A 62 37.76 -6.36 26.77
C ALA A 62 38.05 -7.86 26.64
N GLY A 63 38.89 -8.38 27.53
CA GLY A 63 39.23 -9.79 27.60
C GLY A 63 37.96 -10.63 27.67
N ALA A 64 37.98 -11.76 26.97
CA ALA A 64 36.90 -12.72 26.85
C ALA A 64 36.25 -13.07 28.20
N ASP A 65 35.01 -12.64 28.42
CA ASP A 65 34.16 -13.33 29.37
C ASP A 65 33.74 -14.66 28.72
N ASN A 66 34.20 -15.77 29.31
CA ASN A 66 33.70 -17.09 28.98
C ASN A 66 32.22 -17.18 29.40
N PRO A 67 31.37 -17.95 28.68
CA PRO A 67 29.98 -18.11 29.08
C PRO A 67 29.90 -18.56 30.55
N THR A 68 29.00 -17.95 31.29
CA THR A 68 28.78 -18.32 32.68
C THR A 68 28.11 -19.68 32.75
N LEU A 69 28.52 -20.51 33.69
CA LEU A 69 27.89 -21.81 33.94
C LEU A 69 27.86 -22.04 35.46
N SER A 70 26.67 -22.35 35.98
CA SER A 70 26.52 -22.83 37.35
C SER A 70 25.57 -24.02 37.42
N LEU A 71 25.90 -24.94 38.32
CA LEU A 71 25.11 -26.14 38.64
C LEU A 71 24.81 -26.11 40.14
N THR A 72 23.55 -26.25 40.50
CA THR A 72 23.09 -26.45 41.88
C THR A 72 22.30 -27.74 41.97
N ILE A 73 22.58 -28.56 42.98
CA ILE A 73 21.90 -29.84 43.20
C ILE A 73 21.27 -29.80 44.58
N ASN A 74 19.94 -29.90 44.65
CA ASN A 74 19.18 -29.83 45.90
C ASN A 74 18.10 -30.91 45.91
N GLY A 75 17.89 -31.62 47.03
CA GLY A 75 16.83 -32.62 47.12
C GLY A 75 17.03 -33.61 48.25
N SER A 76 16.23 -34.67 48.28
CA SER A 76 16.41 -35.74 49.26
C SER A 76 17.50 -36.70 48.78
N ASN A 77 18.49 -36.96 49.64
CA ASN A 77 19.59 -37.88 49.37
C ASN A 77 19.45 -39.20 50.15
N GLN A 78 18.31 -39.43 50.80
CA GLN A 78 18.06 -40.58 51.66
C GLN A 78 16.70 -41.20 51.37
N ILE A 79 16.68 -42.53 51.30
CA ILE A 79 15.46 -43.33 51.20
C ILE A 79 15.45 -44.28 52.40
N ASN A 80 14.51 -44.06 53.33
CA ASN A 80 14.44 -44.81 54.57
C ASN A 80 13.44 -45.97 54.47
N TYR A 81 13.81 -47.12 55.01
CA TYR A 81 12.97 -48.32 55.08
C TYR A 81 12.83 -48.80 56.52
N SER A 82 11.64 -49.31 56.85
CA SER A 82 11.32 -50.05 58.08
C SER A 82 10.73 -51.42 57.73
N ASP A 83 10.77 -52.37 58.65
CA ASP A 83 10.32 -53.78 58.46
C ASP A 83 8.90 -53.94 57.89
N SER A 84 8.05 -52.92 58.02
CA SER A 84 6.69 -52.87 57.49
C SER A 84 6.56 -52.31 56.06
N SER A 85 7.64 -51.91 55.39
CA SER A 85 7.61 -51.06 54.18
C SER A 85 8.37 -51.63 52.97
N ILE A 86 8.11 -52.89 52.62
CA ILE A 86 8.69 -53.57 51.44
C ILE A 86 7.99 -53.12 50.14
N THR A 87 8.02 -51.82 49.86
CA THR A 87 7.42 -51.18 48.68
C THR A 87 8.47 -50.37 47.92
N GLU A 88 8.16 -49.96 46.68
CA GLU A 88 9.02 -49.02 45.95
C GLU A 88 9.01 -47.66 46.64
N LYS A 89 10.18 -47.04 46.80
CA LYS A 89 10.32 -45.66 47.27
C LYS A 89 11.26 -44.89 46.36
N SER A 90 10.92 -43.63 46.12
CA SER A 90 11.73 -42.70 45.33
C SER A 90 12.24 -41.55 46.20
N ALA A 91 13.46 -41.10 45.91
CA ALA A 91 13.96 -39.79 46.30
C ALA A 91 14.05 -38.91 45.05
N THR A 92 13.73 -37.63 45.20
CA THR A 92 13.84 -36.64 44.12
C THR A 92 14.99 -35.69 44.40
N THR A 93 15.81 -35.48 43.38
CA THR A 93 16.92 -34.53 43.35
C THR A 93 16.68 -33.53 42.23
N ASN A 94 16.70 -32.25 42.56
CA ASN A 94 16.57 -31.16 41.59
C ASN A 94 17.97 -30.76 41.09
N ILE A 95 18.14 -30.81 39.78
CA ILE A 95 19.32 -30.37 39.05
C ILE A 95 18.99 -29.01 38.47
N LYS A 96 19.57 -27.96 39.04
CA LYS A 96 19.38 -26.60 38.55
C LYS A 96 20.63 -26.11 37.82
N VAL A 97 20.48 -25.77 36.55
CA VAL A 97 21.56 -25.25 35.71
C VAL A 97 21.26 -23.81 35.33
N LYS A 98 22.29 -22.97 35.33
CA LYS A 98 22.22 -21.61 34.78
C LYS A 98 23.41 -21.35 33.88
N THR A 99 23.16 -20.97 32.64
CA THR A 99 24.17 -20.52 31.68
C THR A 99 23.61 -19.45 30.74
N ASP A 100 24.48 -18.54 30.31
CA ASP A 100 24.21 -17.55 29.25
C ASP A 100 24.71 -18.02 27.87
N ASN A 101 25.21 -19.25 27.77
CA ASN A 101 25.71 -19.79 26.51
C ASN A 101 24.60 -19.87 25.46
N GLU A 102 24.79 -19.21 24.32
CA GLU A 102 23.75 -19.09 23.29
C GLU A 102 23.33 -20.42 22.66
N THR A 103 24.14 -21.48 22.82
CA THR A 103 23.81 -22.81 22.31
C THR A 103 23.36 -23.78 23.39
N GLY A 104 23.16 -23.35 24.64
CA GLY A 104 22.68 -24.20 25.73
C GLY A 104 23.77 -25.05 26.42
N TYR A 105 23.36 -26.17 27.03
CA TYR A 105 24.23 -27.04 27.84
C TYR A 105 23.82 -28.53 27.76
N VAL A 106 24.72 -29.39 28.23
CA VAL A 106 24.47 -30.82 28.46
C VAL A 106 24.76 -31.17 29.91
N VAL A 107 23.86 -31.95 30.53
CA VAL A 107 24.09 -32.58 31.84
C VAL A 107 24.43 -34.05 31.65
N ASN A 108 25.59 -34.45 32.17
CA ASN A 108 26.07 -35.82 32.26
C ASN A 108 25.81 -36.37 33.66
N PHE A 109 25.38 -37.62 33.72
CA PHE A 109 25.06 -38.33 34.94
C PHE A 109 25.77 -39.69 34.99
N SER A 110 26.33 -40.03 36.14
CA SER A 110 26.96 -41.32 36.40
C SER A 110 27.09 -41.62 37.88
N ASN A 111 27.37 -42.87 38.20
CA ASN A 111 27.95 -43.26 39.47
C ASN A 111 29.41 -42.79 39.55
N GLN A 112 29.92 -42.48 40.75
CA GLN A 112 31.33 -42.10 40.94
C GLN A 112 32.28 -43.30 40.76
N ALA A 113 31.80 -44.52 40.95
CA ALA A 113 32.57 -45.75 40.75
C ALA A 113 32.12 -46.50 39.50
N ALA A 114 33.00 -47.34 38.95
CA ALA A 114 32.66 -48.26 37.86
C ALA A 114 31.66 -49.34 38.33
N ASP A 115 31.77 -49.77 39.59
CA ASP A 115 30.79 -50.65 40.22
C ASP A 115 29.60 -49.83 40.72
N THR A 116 28.42 -50.10 40.18
CA THR A 116 27.15 -49.47 40.55
C THR A 116 26.39 -50.26 41.62
N THR A 117 27.03 -51.22 42.27
CA THR A 117 26.42 -52.00 43.36
C THR A 117 26.53 -51.22 44.67
N LEU A 118 25.42 -51.11 45.40
CA LEU A 118 25.42 -50.59 46.76
C LEU A 118 25.69 -51.75 47.73
N TYR A 119 26.75 -51.63 48.51
CA TYR A 119 27.11 -52.59 49.56
C TYR A 119 26.64 -52.10 50.92
N ASN A 120 26.33 -53.03 51.83
CA ASN A 120 26.04 -52.67 53.21
C ASN A 120 27.31 -52.06 53.86
N SER A 121 27.13 -51.01 54.64
CA SER A 121 28.20 -50.36 55.39
C SER A 121 28.88 -51.27 56.42
N ASP A 122 28.19 -52.30 56.92
CA ASP A 122 28.79 -53.37 57.73
C ASP A 122 29.53 -54.34 56.81
N THR A 123 30.86 -54.32 56.89
CA THR A 123 31.75 -55.12 56.04
C THR A 123 31.66 -56.63 56.29
N SER A 124 30.96 -57.05 57.36
CA SER A 124 30.67 -58.47 57.62
C SER A 124 29.41 -58.97 56.90
N SER A 125 28.58 -58.06 56.36
CA SER A 125 27.39 -58.38 55.57
C SER A 125 27.74 -58.61 54.09
N ASN A 126 27.10 -59.61 53.48
CA ASN A 126 27.17 -59.86 52.04
C ASN A 126 25.96 -59.30 51.27
N SER A 127 25.08 -58.56 51.96
CA SER A 127 23.87 -57.99 51.36
C SER A 127 24.21 -56.84 50.42
N LYS A 128 23.50 -56.76 49.28
CA LYS A 128 23.74 -55.77 48.23
C LYS A 128 22.46 -55.34 47.51
N ILE A 129 22.46 -54.11 47.00
CA ILE A 129 21.44 -53.57 46.11
C ILE A 129 22.10 -53.23 44.78
N THR A 130 21.60 -53.80 43.69
CA THR A 130 22.21 -53.66 42.35
C THR A 130 21.43 -52.70 41.47
N SER A 131 22.12 -51.98 40.59
CA SER A 131 21.46 -51.23 39.51
C SER A 131 20.61 -52.16 38.66
N ILE A 132 19.45 -51.70 38.19
CA ILE A 132 18.67 -52.43 37.18
C ILE A 132 19.48 -52.59 35.89
N ILE A 133 19.18 -53.62 35.10
CA ILE A 133 19.94 -53.97 33.89
C ILE A 133 19.29 -53.48 32.58
N SER A 134 18.04 -53.03 32.64
CA SER A 134 17.28 -52.50 31.51
C SER A 134 16.18 -51.55 32.00
N ASP A 135 15.66 -50.74 31.10
CA ASP A 135 14.58 -49.78 31.39
C ASP A 135 13.30 -50.51 31.86
N THR A 136 12.62 -49.95 32.87
CA THR A 136 11.42 -50.55 33.46
C THR A 136 10.54 -49.53 34.19
N THR A 137 9.23 -49.78 34.25
CA THR A 137 8.30 -48.97 35.05
C THR A 137 8.18 -49.44 36.51
N THR A 138 8.58 -50.68 36.79
CA THR A 138 8.59 -51.27 38.15
C THR A 138 9.93 -51.95 38.42
N LEU A 139 10.42 -51.82 39.65
CA LEU A 139 11.75 -52.34 39.99
C LEU A 139 11.66 -53.80 40.45
N PRO A 140 12.66 -54.64 40.10
CA PRO A 140 12.92 -55.91 40.79
C PRO A 140 13.32 -55.68 42.26
N SER A 141 13.12 -56.68 43.12
CA SER A 141 13.59 -56.61 44.51
C SER A 141 15.11 -56.49 44.60
N ASN A 142 15.58 -55.73 45.58
CA ASN A 142 16.98 -55.40 45.84
C ASN A 142 17.65 -54.70 44.67
N THR A 143 16.91 -53.81 43.99
CA THR A 143 17.45 -53.00 42.89
C THR A 143 17.12 -51.51 43.02
N TYR A 144 17.83 -50.71 42.23
CA TYR A 144 17.59 -49.28 42.10
C TYR A 144 17.86 -48.78 40.67
N GLY A 145 17.25 -47.65 40.32
CA GLY A 145 17.34 -47.02 39.00
C GLY A 145 16.98 -45.55 39.07
N TRP A 146 17.13 -44.84 37.94
CA TRP A 146 16.86 -43.39 37.85
C TRP A 146 15.87 -43.03 36.75
N SER A 147 15.17 -41.90 36.86
CA SER A 147 14.18 -41.41 35.90
C SER A 147 14.12 -39.87 35.93
N LEU A 148 13.88 -39.19 34.81
CA LEU A 148 13.60 -37.73 34.78
C LEU A 148 12.10 -37.40 34.87
N ASP A 149 11.24 -38.35 34.50
CA ASP A 149 9.79 -38.19 34.46
C ASP A 149 9.06 -39.00 35.55
N ASN A 150 9.84 -39.71 36.39
CA ASN A 150 9.35 -40.65 37.42
C ASN A 150 8.48 -41.82 36.87
N THR A 151 8.49 -42.09 35.56
CA THR A 151 7.69 -43.18 34.96
C THR A 151 8.54 -44.38 34.56
N THR A 152 9.64 -44.14 33.84
CA THR A 152 10.47 -45.19 33.24
C THR A 152 11.89 -45.13 33.77
N PHE A 153 12.21 -46.05 34.67
CA PHE A 153 13.48 -46.11 35.37
C PHE A 153 14.52 -46.84 34.54
N GLN A 154 15.72 -46.27 34.51
CA GLN A 154 16.85 -46.75 33.72
C GLN A 154 18.01 -47.21 34.63
N PRO A 155 18.90 -48.07 34.12
CA PRO A 155 20.13 -48.45 34.80
C PRO A 155 20.95 -47.24 35.21
N ILE A 156 21.46 -47.25 36.44
CA ILE A 156 22.46 -46.28 36.90
C ILE A 156 23.74 -46.46 36.07
N PRO A 157 24.20 -45.43 35.34
CA PRO A 157 25.39 -45.52 34.50
C PRO A 157 26.66 -45.57 35.36
N ALA A 158 27.62 -46.39 34.97
CA ALA A 158 28.95 -46.44 35.58
C ALA A 158 29.78 -45.20 35.20
N ILE A 159 30.81 -44.83 35.99
CA ILE A 159 31.70 -43.71 35.65
C ILE A 159 32.41 -43.88 34.30
N THR A 160 32.61 -45.12 33.86
CA THR A 160 33.25 -45.45 32.57
C THR A 160 32.33 -45.24 31.38
N GLN A 161 31.02 -45.08 31.61
CA GLN A 161 30.00 -44.85 30.58
C GLN A 161 28.95 -43.85 31.11
N PRO A 162 29.34 -42.57 31.35
CA PRO A 162 28.40 -41.55 31.77
C PRO A 162 27.33 -41.34 30.70
N LYS A 163 26.15 -40.92 31.13
CA LYS A 163 25.00 -40.71 30.25
C LYS A 163 24.60 -39.25 30.20
N ASP A 164 24.41 -38.73 29.00
CA ASP A 164 23.75 -37.44 28.80
C ASP A 164 22.27 -37.59 29.18
N ILE A 165 21.82 -36.82 30.18
CA ILE A 165 20.45 -36.89 30.68
C ILE A 165 19.62 -35.66 30.31
N ILE A 166 20.25 -34.50 30.12
CA ILE A 166 19.60 -33.25 29.71
C ILE A 166 20.44 -32.62 28.60
N LYS A 167 19.78 -32.16 27.53
CA LYS A 167 20.38 -31.38 26.44
C LYS A 167 19.47 -30.21 26.10
N THR A 168 20.02 -29.01 26.05
CA THR A 168 19.31 -27.80 25.67
C THR A 168 19.98 -27.13 24.47
N GLU A 169 19.25 -26.29 23.75
CA GLU A 169 19.74 -25.58 22.55
C GLU A 169 19.76 -24.06 22.73
N GLU A 170 19.28 -23.56 23.87
CA GLU A 170 19.11 -22.14 24.17
C GLU A 170 19.72 -21.82 25.54
N PRO A 171 20.10 -20.55 25.81
CA PRO A 171 20.55 -20.13 27.12
C PRO A 171 19.42 -20.26 28.15
N THR A 172 19.80 -20.44 29.42
CA THR A 172 18.81 -20.43 30.51
C THR A 172 18.34 -19.01 30.77
N ASP A 173 17.13 -18.86 31.32
CA ASP A 173 16.68 -17.56 31.81
C ASP A 173 17.52 -17.06 33.00
N ASN A 174 17.27 -15.83 33.45
CA ASN A 174 18.01 -15.21 34.55
C ASN A 174 17.89 -15.98 35.88
N THR A 175 16.89 -16.86 36.01
CA THR A 175 16.64 -17.67 37.20
C THR A 175 17.27 -19.05 37.14
N GLY A 176 17.62 -19.55 35.95
CA GLY A 176 18.17 -20.88 35.70
C GLY A 176 17.07 -21.95 35.58
N GLU A 177 17.34 -22.99 34.80
CA GLU A 177 16.40 -24.10 34.55
C GLU A 177 16.56 -25.20 35.59
N THR A 178 15.46 -25.80 36.03
CA THR A 178 15.46 -26.88 37.04
C THR A 178 14.83 -28.14 36.47
N HIS A 179 15.54 -29.25 36.56
CA HIS A 179 15.10 -30.57 36.16
C HIS A 179 15.04 -31.50 37.38
N GLU A 180 14.00 -32.31 37.48
CA GLU A 180 13.90 -33.32 38.53
C GLU A 180 14.54 -34.63 38.07
N LEU A 181 15.34 -35.25 38.94
CA LEU A 181 15.85 -36.60 38.80
C LEU A 181 15.32 -37.44 39.97
N HIS A 182 14.67 -38.53 39.65
CA HIS A 182 14.13 -39.47 40.62
C HIS A 182 15.02 -40.70 40.69
N ILE A 183 15.51 -41.03 41.88
CA ILE A 183 16.14 -42.31 42.19
C ILE A 183 15.11 -43.17 42.88
N LYS A 184 14.75 -44.32 42.30
CA LYS A 184 13.83 -45.28 42.90
C LYS A 184 14.58 -46.52 43.34
N THR A 185 14.17 -47.07 44.46
CA THR A 185 14.68 -48.32 45.03
C THR A 185 13.51 -49.25 45.33
N LYS A 186 13.76 -50.55 45.28
CA LYS A 186 12.87 -51.57 45.84
C LYS A 186 13.71 -52.60 46.57
N ILE A 187 13.39 -52.84 47.83
CA ILE A 187 14.09 -53.83 48.67
C ILE A 187 13.18 -55.02 49.00
N ASN A 188 13.72 -56.05 49.64
CA ASN A 188 12.97 -57.14 50.26
C ASN A 188 13.52 -57.46 51.66
N ASN A 189 12.95 -58.48 52.31
CA ASN A 189 13.33 -58.92 53.66
C ASN A 189 14.62 -59.76 53.71
N THR A 190 15.38 -59.89 52.62
CA THR A 190 16.64 -60.64 52.58
C THR A 190 17.87 -59.75 52.75
N LEU A 191 17.70 -58.44 52.92
CA LEU A 191 18.81 -57.52 53.17
C LEU A 191 19.05 -57.38 54.68
N ASP A 192 20.32 -57.40 55.06
CA ASP A 192 20.74 -57.06 56.42
C ASP A 192 20.46 -55.57 56.72
N ALA A 193 20.06 -55.26 57.95
CA ALA A 193 19.85 -53.89 58.38
C ALA A 193 21.18 -53.11 58.29
N GLY A 194 21.15 -51.90 57.72
CA GLY A 194 22.35 -51.08 57.58
C GLY A 194 22.18 -49.95 56.58
N THR A 195 23.27 -49.22 56.33
CA THR A 195 23.31 -48.16 55.32
C THR A 195 23.87 -48.70 54.02
N TYR A 196 23.22 -48.38 52.91
CA TYR A 196 23.68 -48.66 51.56
C TYR A 196 23.85 -47.32 50.85
N SER A 197 25.07 -46.97 50.46
CA SER A 197 25.35 -45.65 49.88
C SER A 197 26.25 -45.74 48.65
N THR A 198 26.06 -44.76 47.76
CA THR A 198 26.98 -44.45 46.68
C THR A 198 26.98 -42.95 46.44
N ASN A 199 27.97 -42.47 45.70
CA ASN A 199 28.03 -41.10 45.23
C ASN A 199 27.65 -41.05 43.75
N LEU A 200 26.68 -40.21 43.42
CA LEU A 200 26.32 -39.90 42.04
C LEU A 200 27.00 -38.61 41.61
N THR A 201 27.51 -38.60 40.38
CA THR A 201 28.22 -37.48 39.78
C THR A 201 27.33 -36.84 38.72
N PHE A 202 27.21 -35.52 38.79
CA PHE A 202 26.63 -34.69 37.75
C PHE A 202 27.71 -33.78 37.21
N SER A 203 27.87 -33.76 35.89
CA SER A 203 28.74 -32.81 35.20
C SER A 203 27.91 -32.01 34.22
N VAL A 204 28.17 -30.71 34.13
CA VAL A 204 27.50 -29.84 33.16
C VAL A 204 28.56 -29.19 32.31
N ILE A 205 28.33 -29.20 31.00
CA ILE A 205 29.16 -28.53 30.01
C ILE A 205 28.29 -27.66 29.13
N THR A 206 28.78 -26.47 28.80
CA THR A 206 28.16 -25.63 27.78
C THR A 206 28.36 -26.25 26.40
N ASN A 207 27.36 -26.13 25.53
CA ASN A 207 27.51 -26.51 24.13
C ASN A 207 28.56 -25.63 23.43
N ASN A 208 29.15 -26.15 22.34
CA ASN A 208 30.06 -25.34 21.53
C ASN A 208 29.29 -24.15 20.93
N ALA A 209 29.82 -22.93 21.05
CA ALA A 209 29.22 -21.73 20.47
C ALA A 209 30.20 -21.11 19.46
N PRO A 210 29.74 -20.75 18.26
CA PRO A 210 30.62 -20.22 17.24
C PRO A 210 31.23 -18.89 17.67
N THR A 211 32.49 -18.66 17.33
CA THR A 211 33.14 -17.37 17.60
C THR A 211 32.56 -16.28 16.68
N ARG A 212 32.32 -15.08 17.24
CA ARG A 212 31.63 -14.00 16.52
C ARG A 212 32.41 -12.69 16.53
N ALA A 213 32.61 -12.14 15.34
CA ALA A 213 32.96 -10.73 15.16
C ALA A 213 31.69 -9.93 14.81
N GLU A 214 31.77 -8.61 14.87
CA GLU A 214 30.69 -7.71 14.45
C GLU A 214 31.26 -6.62 13.54
N PHE A 215 30.63 -6.39 12.38
CA PHE A 215 30.93 -5.23 11.55
C PHE A 215 30.58 -3.94 12.30
N MET A 216 31.28 -2.85 11.99
CA MET A 216 30.99 -1.56 12.59
C MET A 216 29.70 -0.94 12.04
N ALA A 217 29.06 -0.10 12.86
CA ALA A 217 28.09 0.87 12.36
C ALA A 217 28.78 1.86 11.40
N TYR A 218 28.02 2.46 10.47
CA TYR A 218 28.52 3.45 9.51
C TYR A 218 29.70 2.97 8.65
N PHE A 219 29.78 1.67 8.38
CA PHE A 219 30.82 1.02 7.61
C PHE A 219 31.16 1.74 6.29
N ASN A 220 30.15 2.22 5.55
CA ASN A 220 30.35 2.93 4.28
C ASN A 220 31.16 4.22 4.40
N THR A 221 30.99 4.99 5.48
CA THR A 221 31.74 6.22 5.70
C THR A 221 33.21 5.90 5.93
N THR A 222 33.49 4.88 6.74
CA THR A 222 34.86 4.39 6.99
C THR A 222 35.49 3.85 5.72
N PHE A 223 34.74 3.09 4.92
CA PHE A 223 35.24 2.56 3.65
C PHE A 223 35.54 3.70 2.65
N ARG A 224 34.69 4.72 2.55
CA ARG A 224 34.94 5.88 1.69
C ARG A 224 36.20 6.64 2.11
N ASN A 225 36.36 6.91 3.41
CA ASN A 225 37.57 7.53 3.94
C ASN A 225 38.83 6.70 3.64
N TYR A 226 38.72 5.37 3.70
CA TYR A 226 39.81 4.48 3.31
C TYR A 226 40.17 4.63 1.83
N LEU A 227 39.18 4.69 0.93
CA LEU A 227 39.42 4.90 -0.50
C LEU A 227 40.12 6.25 -0.73
N ASP A 228 39.60 7.32 -0.15
CA ASP A 228 40.12 8.69 -0.30
C ASP A 228 41.55 8.82 0.22
N THR A 229 41.82 8.30 1.43
CA THR A 229 43.13 8.38 2.09
C THR A 229 44.22 7.67 1.28
N ASN A 230 43.85 6.61 0.56
CA ASN A 230 44.78 5.82 -0.25
C ASN A 230 44.76 6.21 -1.73
N GLY A 231 44.02 7.25 -2.12
CA GLY A 231 43.90 7.71 -3.51
C GLY A 231 43.28 6.66 -4.45
N ILE A 232 42.38 5.82 -3.93
CA ILE A 232 41.74 4.73 -4.67
C ILE A 232 40.45 5.26 -5.29
N ASN A 233 40.41 5.32 -6.62
CA ASN A 233 39.22 5.74 -7.38
C ASN A 233 38.65 4.58 -8.21
N ILE A 234 38.40 3.44 -7.55
CA ILE A 234 37.88 2.22 -8.16
C ILE A 234 36.74 1.71 -7.27
N THR A 235 35.60 1.42 -7.87
CA THR A 235 34.48 0.77 -7.18
C THR A 235 34.64 -0.76 -7.20
N PRO A 236 34.47 -1.47 -6.07
CA PRO A 236 34.41 -2.92 -6.05
C PRO A 236 33.28 -3.49 -6.90
N THR A 237 33.56 -4.64 -7.52
CA THR A 237 32.59 -5.45 -8.27
C THR A 237 32.23 -6.75 -7.55
N ARG A 238 33.01 -7.12 -6.53
CA ARG A 238 32.82 -8.33 -5.72
C ARG A 238 33.02 -8.01 -4.24
N PHE A 239 32.20 -8.60 -3.38
CA PHE A 239 32.37 -8.59 -1.92
C PHE A 239 32.58 -10.03 -1.46
N THR A 240 33.70 -10.33 -0.79
CA THR A 240 34.08 -11.71 -0.48
C THR A 240 34.83 -11.84 0.84
N ARG A 241 34.58 -12.95 1.54
CA ARG A 241 35.39 -13.32 2.71
C ARG A 241 36.72 -13.94 2.27
N SER A 242 37.83 -13.39 2.74
CA SER A 242 39.16 -14.00 2.57
C SER A 242 39.37 -15.13 3.58
N GLN A 243 39.98 -16.23 3.12
CA GLN A 243 40.34 -17.38 3.96
C GLN A 243 41.59 -17.14 4.82
N SER A 244 42.40 -16.14 4.44
CA SER A 244 43.61 -15.77 5.15
C SER A 244 43.63 -14.27 5.47
N ALA A 245 44.35 -13.91 6.53
CA ALA A 245 44.61 -12.52 6.84
C ALA A 245 45.28 -11.80 5.65
N PRO A 246 45.04 -10.48 5.48
CA PRO A 246 45.67 -9.71 4.41
C PRO A 246 47.20 -9.74 4.52
N THR A 247 47.88 -9.79 3.38
CA THR A 247 49.34 -9.65 3.31
C THR A 247 49.76 -8.25 3.74
N SER A 248 50.95 -8.10 4.32
CA SER A 248 51.42 -6.82 4.91
C SER A 248 51.54 -5.65 3.94
N THR A 249 51.42 -5.87 2.64
CA THR A 249 51.59 -4.86 1.58
C THR A 249 50.28 -4.21 1.11
N ALA A 250 49.12 -4.77 1.41
CA ALA A 250 47.83 -4.19 1.02
C ALA A 250 47.40 -3.13 2.06
N PRO A 251 46.95 -1.93 1.65
CA PRO A 251 46.36 -0.99 2.60
C PRO A 251 45.08 -1.61 3.16
N THR A 252 44.99 -1.76 4.48
CA THR A 252 43.83 -2.33 5.18
C THR A 252 43.20 -1.31 6.11
N PHE A 253 41.91 -1.47 6.42
CA PHE A 253 41.25 -0.78 7.52
C PHE A 253 40.54 -1.77 8.44
N ILE A 254 40.29 -1.35 9.68
CA ILE A 254 39.48 -2.13 10.63
C ILE A 254 38.02 -1.89 10.31
N ALA A 255 37.29 -2.97 10.02
CA ALA A 255 35.87 -2.98 9.68
C ALA A 255 34.98 -3.48 10.84
N SER A 256 35.58 -3.90 11.96
CA SER A 256 34.84 -4.36 13.14
C SER A 256 34.37 -3.23 14.04
N SER A 257 33.25 -3.43 14.72
CA SER A 257 32.79 -2.59 15.82
C SER A 257 33.85 -2.50 16.94
N PRO A 258 34.00 -1.35 17.65
CA PRO A 258 34.89 -1.22 18.80
C PRO A 258 34.59 -2.20 19.93
N THR A 259 33.35 -2.69 20.03
CA THR A 259 32.92 -3.69 21.03
C THR A 259 33.06 -5.12 20.53
N SER A 260 33.49 -5.33 19.27
CA SER A 260 33.67 -6.66 18.71
C SER A 260 34.84 -7.39 19.38
N ARG A 261 34.60 -8.62 19.82
CA ARG A 261 35.62 -9.47 20.44
C ARG A 261 36.73 -9.87 19.47
N TYR A 262 36.38 -10.04 18.21
CA TYR A 262 37.31 -10.38 17.14
C TYR A 262 37.34 -9.26 16.11
N GLU A 263 38.52 -8.95 15.62
CA GLU A 263 38.71 -7.93 14.61
C GLU A 263 38.20 -8.40 13.25
N ILE A 264 37.66 -7.47 12.47
CA ILE A 264 37.42 -7.66 11.03
C ILE A 264 38.36 -6.71 10.31
N LYS A 265 39.27 -7.24 9.50
CA LYS A 265 40.13 -6.46 8.61
C LYS A 265 39.53 -6.46 7.22
N ALA A 266 39.55 -5.32 6.54
CA ALA A 266 39.07 -5.21 5.17
C ALA A 266 40.01 -4.42 4.28
N TRP A 267 39.97 -4.71 2.98
CA TRP A 267 40.77 -4.06 1.94
C TRP A 267 40.13 -4.22 0.56
N LEU A 268 40.52 -3.35 -0.38
CA LEU A 268 40.16 -3.50 -1.80
C LEU A 268 41.38 -3.98 -2.58
N ASP A 269 41.26 -5.13 -3.24
CA ASP A 269 42.21 -5.53 -4.29
C ASP A 269 41.83 -4.81 -5.59
N GLN A 270 42.65 -3.84 -5.96
CA GLN A 270 42.40 -2.98 -7.12
C GLN A 270 42.58 -3.72 -8.45
N SER A 271 43.36 -4.81 -8.49
CA SER A 271 43.67 -5.52 -9.74
C SER A 271 42.48 -6.29 -10.29
N ASN A 272 41.66 -6.85 -9.38
CA ASN A 272 40.46 -7.62 -9.69
C ASN A 272 39.18 -6.96 -9.16
N ARG A 273 39.28 -5.76 -8.57
CA ARG A 273 38.17 -4.98 -8.02
C ARG A 273 37.35 -5.75 -6.98
N THR A 274 38.01 -6.56 -6.15
CA THR A 274 37.36 -7.36 -5.10
C THR A 274 37.58 -6.72 -3.73
N PHE A 275 36.48 -6.42 -3.05
CA PHE A 275 36.50 -6.05 -1.64
C PHE A 275 36.60 -7.32 -0.81
N TYR A 276 37.69 -7.44 -0.05
CA TYR A 276 37.91 -8.55 0.85
C TYR A 276 37.70 -8.13 2.30
N TRP A 277 37.15 -9.05 3.10
CA TRP A 277 37.18 -8.96 4.55
C TRP A 277 37.71 -10.26 5.16
N TYR A 278 38.35 -10.17 6.32
CA TYR A 278 38.88 -11.31 7.07
C TYR A 278 38.61 -11.11 8.56
N SER A 279 38.21 -12.20 9.23
CA SER A 279 38.19 -12.28 10.69
C SER A 279 38.62 -13.68 11.14
N PRO A 280 39.35 -13.80 12.26
CA PRO A 280 39.58 -15.09 12.91
C PRO A 280 38.32 -15.68 13.54
N ALA A 281 37.23 -14.91 13.70
CA ALA A 281 35.94 -15.44 14.14
C ALA A 281 35.28 -16.28 13.04
N GLU A 282 34.55 -17.32 13.43
CA GLU A 282 33.80 -18.17 12.48
C GLU A 282 32.69 -17.39 11.78
N ILE A 283 32.02 -16.47 12.49
CA ILE A 283 30.89 -15.68 11.99
C ILE A 283 31.15 -14.18 12.18
N ALA A 284 30.81 -13.36 11.19
CA ALA A 284 30.73 -11.91 11.31
C ALA A 284 29.27 -11.44 11.31
N ASN A 285 28.79 -10.94 12.43
CA ASN A 285 27.46 -10.36 12.51
C ASN A 285 27.45 -8.99 11.82
N PHE A 286 26.40 -8.71 11.06
CA PHE A 286 26.07 -7.34 10.68
C PHE A 286 25.64 -6.54 11.91
N ASN A 287 25.98 -5.25 11.92
CA ASN A 287 25.60 -4.34 13.01
C ASN A 287 24.07 -4.10 13.01
N GLU A 288 23.52 -3.72 14.16
CA GLU A 288 22.10 -3.34 14.29
C GLU A 288 21.70 -2.25 13.27
N ASN A 289 22.61 -1.30 13.00
CA ASN A 289 22.49 -0.32 11.93
C ASN A 289 23.33 -0.74 10.72
N SER A 290 22.67 -1.38 9.75
CA SER A 290 23.27 -1.82 8.48
C SER A 290 22.71 -1.03 7.28
N ILE A 291 22.27 0.21 7.51
CA ILE A 291 21.73 1.07 6.46
C ILE A 291 22.77 1.24 5.34
N GLY A 292 22.35 0.97 4.12
CA GLY A 292 23.16 1.15 2.91
C GLY A 292 24.37 0.24 2.80
N PHE A 293 24.56 -0.78 3.66
CA PHE A 293 25.83 -1.52 3.79
C PHE A 293 26.44 -1.90 2.44
N PHE A 294 25.63 -2.45 1.53
CA PHE A 294 25.99 -2.66 0.12
C PHE A 294 25.38 -1.60 -0.81
N GLY A 295 24.23 -1.02 -0.48
CA GLY A 295 23.51 -0.16 -1.43
C GLY A 295 23.85 1.33 -1.42
N SER A 296 25.02 1.73 -0.92
CA SER A 296 25.42 3.14 -1.02
C SER A 296 25.77 3.49 -2.48
N GLN A 297 25.10 4.50 -3.03
CA GLN A 297 25.21 4.96 -4.43
C GLN A 297 26.64 5.19 -4.95
N ASN A 298 27.68 5.23 -4.10
CA ASN A 298 29.06 5.42 -4.59
C ASN A 298 30.12 4.45 -4.06
N ASN A 299 29.84 3.51 -3.15
CA ASN A 299 30.90 2.58 -2.69
C ASN A 299 30.79 1.17 -3.27
N PHE A 300 29.57 0.71 -3.57
CA PHE A 300 29.29 -0.69 -3.92
C PHE A 300 28.24 -0.80 -5.05
N ASN A 301 27.95 0.29 -5.75
CA ASN A 301 26.98 0.37 -6.85
C ASN A 301 27.42 -0.35 -8.15
N GLU A 302 28.55 -1.04 -8.14
CA GLU A 302 29.02 -1.91 -9.23
C GLU A 302 29.17 -3.37 -8.80
N LEU A 303 28.67 -3.73 -7.61
CA LEU A 303 28.69 -5.11 -7.15
C LEU A 303 27.87 -6.01 -8.09
N THR A 304 28.53 -7.04 -8.61
CA THR A 304 27.95 -8.10 -9.45
C THR A 304 27.94 -9.46 -8.75
N ASP A 305 28.72 -9.60 -7.67
CA ASP A 305 28.87 -10.82 -6.88
C ASP A 305 29.01 -10.47 -5.40
N ILE A 306 28.19 -11.09 -4.56
CA ILE A 306 28.10 -10.81 -3.12
C ILE A 306 28.14 -12.14 -2.37
N ASP A 307 29.29 -12.44 -1.79
CA ASP A 307 29.47 -13.60 -0.93
C ASP A 307 29.15 -13.23 0.53
N LEU A 308 28.02 -13.75 1.02
CA LEU A 308 27.56 -13.60 2.39
C LEU A 308 27.98 -14.78 3.30
N THR A 309 28.85 -15.68 2.84
CA THR A 309 29.28 -16.83 3.65
C THR A 309 30.02 -16.40 4.92
N GLY A 310 29.64 -17.02 6.04
CA GLY A 310 30.17 -16.66 7.35
C GLY A 310 29.70 -15.31 7.88
N THR A 311 28.64 -14.73 7.30
CA THR A 311 27.94 -13.56 7.86
C THR A 311 26.64 -13.96 8.57
N ASP A 312 26.15 -13.11 9.48
CA ASP A 312 24.88 -13.33 10.19
C ASP A 312 24.11 -12.00 10.33
N ALA A 313 22.83 -12.02 9.99
CA ALA A 313 21.93 -10.86 9.98
C ALA A 313 21.04 -10.76 11.23
N LYS A 314 21.21 -11.64 12.24
CA LYS A 314 20.30 -11.76 13.38
C LYS A 314 20.09 -10.48 14.20
N ASN A 315 21.05 -9.57 14.17
CA ASN A 315 21.03 -8.33 14.95
C ASN A 315 20.49 -7.11 14.21
N ILE A 316 20.30 -7.19 12.88
CA ILE A 316 19.93 -6.01 12.09
C ILE A 316 18.53 -5.52 12.51
N ILE A 317 18.45 -4.23 12.84
CA ILE A 317 17.21 -3.50 13.12
C ILE A 317 16.90 -2.54 11.97
N TYR A 318 17.93 -1.84 11.46
CA TYR A 318 17.85 -0.88 10.37
C TYR A 318 18.58 -1.44 9.15
N ALA A 319 17.83 -1.83 8.12
CA ALA A 319 18.31 -2.41 6.88
C ALA A 319 17.97 -1.57 5.65
N SER A 320 17.55 -0.32 5.85
CA SER A 320 17.18 0.57 4.74
C SER A 320 18.34 0.70 3.74
N ASP A 321 18.04 0.65 2.46
CA ASP A 321 19.01 0.74 1.35
C ASP A 321 20.11 -0.35 1.38
N MET A 322 20.04 -1.37 2.24
CA MET A 322 21.17 -2.27 2.49
C MET A 322 21.67 -2.96 1.22
N PHE A 323 20.76 -3.34 0.30
CA PHE A 323 21.05 -3.94 -0.99
C PHE A 323 20.47 -3.12 -2.17
N ALA A 324 20.39 -1.79 -2.05
CA ALA A 324 19.91 -0.92 -3.13
C ALA A 324 20.97 -0.67 -4.23
N PHE A 325 20.57 -0.33 -5.45
CA PHE A 325 21.50 0.10 -6.53
C PHE A 325 22.64 -0.88 -6.90
N ILE A 326 22.46 -2.17 -6.63
CA ILE A 326 23.39 -3.25 -6.94
C ILE A 326 23.20 -3.72 -8.39
N LYS A 327 24.29 -4.15 -9.04
CA LYS A 327 24.32 -4.69 -10.42
C LYS A 327 24.40 -6.22 -10.47
N ALA A 328 24.06 -6.89 -9.38
CA ALA A 328 24.12 -8.34 -9.29
C ALA A 328 22.81 -8.90 -9.87
N PRO A 329 22.89 -9.84 -10.83
CA PRO A 329 21.68 -10.43 -11.42
C PRO A 329 20.91 -11.30 -10.43
N THR A 330 21.57 -11.78 -9.37
CA THR A 330 21.02 -12.57 -8.27
C THR A 330 21.76 -12.26 -6.98
N ILE A 331 21.08 -12.37 -5.83
CA ILE A 331 21.69 -12.30 -4.49
C ILE A 331 21.32 -13.56 -3.72
N ASP A 332 22.30 -14.35 -3.30
CA ASP A 332 22.06 -15.54 -2.47
C ASP A 332 21.84 -15.14 -1.01
N LEU A 333 20.57 -15.16 -0.57
CA LEU A 333 20.14 -14.83 0.78
C LEU A 333 19.92 -16.06 1.68
N SER A 334 20.32 -17.26 1.24
CA SER A 334 20.07 -18.52 1.97
C SER A 334 20.64 -18.54 3.40
N ASN A 335 21.78 -17.87 3.60
CA ASN A 335 22.42 -17.70 4.91
C ASN A 335 22.06 -16.37 5.61
N PHE A 336 21.36 -15.47 4.92
CA PHE A 336 20.95 -14.17 5.45
C PHE A 336 19.60 -14.30 6.15
N LYS A 337 19.61 -14.53 7.47
CA LYS A 337 18.41 -14.82 8.29
C LYS A 337 18.13 -13.73 9.32
N PRO A 338 17.67 -12.54 8.90
CA PRO A 338 17.38 -11.46 9.82
C PRO A 338 16.17 -11.78 10.70
N LYS A 339 16.26 -11.44 11.99
CA LYS A 339 15.22 -11.72 13.00
C LYS A 339 14.61 -10.47 13.66
N LYS A 340 15.28 -9.32 13.53
CA LYS A 340 14.97 -8.10 14.32
C LYS A 340 14.67 -6.86 13.47
N ILE A 341 14.59 -7.00 12.14
CA ILE A 341 14.42 -5.85 11.24
C ILE A 341 13.11 -5.14 11.58
N GLN A 342 13.19 -3.82 11.72
CA GLN A 342 12.05 -2.93 11.85
C GLN A 342 11.89 -2.01 10.64
N TYR A 343 13.02 -1.64 10.00
CA TYR A 343 13.05 -0.70 8.88
C TYR A 343 13.82 -1.31 7.71
N MET A 344 13.15 -1.45 6.56
CA MET A 344 13.72 -2.02 5.33
C MET A 344 13.36 -1.20 4.09
N ASN A 345 13.24 0.13 4.24
CA ASN A 345 12.94 1.04 3.13
C ASN A 345 14.02 0.93 2.04
N ASN A 346 13.63 0.84 0.78
CA ASN A 346 14.51 0.63 -0.37
C ASN A 346 15.51 -0.53 -0.21
N MET A 347 15.32 -1.51 0.70
CA MET A 347 16.37 -2.48 1.02
C MET A 347 16.86 -3.22 -0.23
N PHE A 348 15.98 -3.47 -1.20
CA PHE A 348 16.30 -4.03 -2.51
C PHE A 348 15.91 -3.09 -3.66
N GLY A 349 15.78 -1.79 -3.45
CA GLY A 349 15.33 -0.87 -4.50
C GLY A 349 16.41 -0.50 -5.51
N GLU A 350 15.98 -0.13 -6.72
CA GLU A 350 16.81 0.42 -7.80
C GLU A 350 17.90 -0.55 -8.31
N ASN A 351 17.67 -1.86 -8.16
CA ASN A 351 18.54 -2.92 -8.66
C ASN A 351 18.19 -3.28 -10.12
N THR A 352 18.57 -2.40 -11.04
CA THR A 352 18.18 -2.50 -12.47
C THR A 352 18.63 -3.79 -13.19
N GLU A 353 19.59 -4.55 -12.64
CA GLU A 353 20.08 -5.81 -13.22
C GLU A 353 19.56 -7.05 -12.46
N LEU A 354 18.93 -6.90 -11.28
CA LEU A 354 18.46 -8.01 -10.46
C LEU A 354 17.29 -8.73 -11.14
N THR A 355 17.42 -10.03 -11.35
CA THR A 355 16.42 -10.86 -12.06
C THR A 355 15.64 -11.80 -11.15
N SER A 356 16.23 -12.19 -10.02
CA SER A 356 15.63 -13.11 -9.06
C SER A 356 15.96 -12.73 -7.62
N LEU A 357 14.96 -12.79 -6.74
CA LEU A 357 15.09 -12.52 -5.32
C LEU A 357 14.22 -13.45 -4.48
N ASP A 358 14.82 -14.09 -3.47
CA ASP A 358 14.13 -14.97 -2.52
C ASP A 358 14.26 -14.45 -1.07
N LEU A 359 13.12 -14.11 -0.46
CA LEU A 359 13.03 -13.58 0.91
C LEU A 359 12.53 -14.64 1.92
N SER A 360 12.53 -15.92 1.55
CA SER A 360 12.02 -17.02 2.38
C SER A 360 12.70 -17.15 3.76
N THR A 361 13.89 -16.57 3.93
CA THR A 361 14.70 -16.58 5.16
C THR A 361 14.41 -15.42 6.13
N PHE A 362 13.61 -14.44 5.72
CA PHE A 362 13.37 -13.23 6.51
C PHE A 362 12.25 -13.43 7.55
N ASP A 363 12.52 -13.13 8.82
CA ASP A 363 11.45 -12.91 9.81
C ASP A 363 11.07 -11.43 9.84
N THR A 364 9.96 -11.09 9.18
CA THR A 364 9.48 -9.70 9.07
C THR A 364 8.38 -9.35 10.08
N LYS A 365 8.13 -10.17 11.12
CA LYS A 365 7.05 -9.91 12.09
C LYS A 365 7.17 -8.57 12.81
N SER A 366 8.39 -8.03 12.92
CA SER A 366 8.68 -6.76 13.59
C SER A 366 8.78 -5.56 12.64
N VAL A 367 8.65 -5.77 11.33
CA VAL A 367 8.83 -4.71 10.32
C VAL A 367 7.67 -3.71 10.37
N LYS A 368 8.02 -2.43 10.35
CA LYS A 368 7.09 -1.29 10.35
C LYS A 368 7.05 -0.55 9.02
N GLU A 369 8.15 -0.54 8.27
CA GLU A 369 8.26 0.26 7.04
C GLU A 369 8.83 -0.58 5.89
N MET A 370 8.09 -0.61 4.76
CA MET A 370 8.45 -1.30 3.52
C MET A 370 8.33 -0.34 2.32
N THR A 371 8.68 0.93 2.50
CA THR A 371 8.64 1.92 1.42
C THR A 371 9.65 1.53 0.33
N HIS A 372 9.21 1.48 -0.92
CA HIS A 372 10.04 1.29 -2.12
C HIS A 372 10.93 0.03 -2.06
N LEU A 373 10.47 -1.01 -1.35
CA LEU A 373 11.28 -2.19 -1.04
C LEU A 373 11.93 -2.84 -2.27
N PHE A 374 11.20 -2.93 -3.39
CA PHE A 374 11.64 -3.43 -4.70
C PHE A 374 11.52 -2.36 -5.79
N GLY A 375 11.27 -1.11 -5.40
CA GLY A 375 10.96 -0.04 -6.35
C GLY A 375 12.15 0.23 -7.27
N GLY A 376 11.92 0.28 -8.58
CA GLY A 376 12.96 0.49 -9.58
C GLY A 376 13.71 -0.77 -10.03
N ASP A 377 13.33 -1.96 -9.55
CA ASP A 377 13.93 -3.24 -9.98
C ASP A 377 13.39 -3.70 -11.35
N THR A 378 13.74 -2.96 -12.39
CA THR A 378 13.15 -3.09 -13.74
C THR A 378 13.48 -4.39 -14.49
N SER A 379 14.34 -5.25 -13.93
CA SER A 379 14.67 -6.58 -14.47
C SER A 379 14.14 -7.74 -13.62
N LEU A 380 13.50 -7.46 -12.48
CA LEU A 380 13.10 -8.47 -11.49
C LEU A 380 11.87 -9.25 -11.97
N THR A 381 12.09 -10.47 -12.43
CA THR A 381 11.03 -11.34 -12.98
C THR A 381 10.64 -12.48 -12.04
N ASN A 382 11.55 -12.89 -11.13
CA ASN A 382 11.30 -13.95 -10.16
C ASN A 382 11.41 -13.40 -8.73
N LEU A 383 10.28 -13.25 -8.04
CA LEU A 383 10.22 -12.68 -6.70
C LEU A 383 9.47 -13.60 -5.75
N ASN A 384 10.16 -14.15 -4.74
CA ASN A 384 9.52 -14.94 -3.68
C ASN A 384 9.32 -14.11 -2.41
N ILE A 385 8.06 -13.72 -2.17
CA ILE A 385 7.62 -12.91 -1.02
C ILE A 385 6.60 -13.64 -0.12
N LEU A 386 6.41 -14.95 -0.29
CA LEU A 386 5.36 -15.73 0.39
C LEU A 386 5.52 -15.79 1.93
N LYS A 387 6.71 -15.48 2.46
CA LYS A 387 7.00 -15.48 3.90
C LYS A 387 6.94 -14.09 4.54
N LEU A 388 6.71 -13.03 3.76
CA LEU A 388 6.58 -11.69 4.32
C LEU A 388 5.33 -11.60 5.21
N ASN A 389 5.54 -11.29 6.47
CA ASN A 389 4.51 -10.86 7.39
C ASN A 389 4.42 -9.34 7.40
N THR A 390 3.25 -8.79 7.08
CA THR A 390 3.02 -7.34 6.98
C THR A 390 2.11 -6.77 8.07
N GLN A 391 1.74 -7.55 9.09
CA GLN A 391 0.72 -7.18 10.10
C GLN A 391 1.05 -5.91 10.91
N ASN A 392 2.31 -5.51 10.93
CA ASN A 392 2.83 -4.36 11.66
C ASN A 392 3.32 -3.23 10.75
N VAL A 393 3.20 -3.39 9.43
CA VAL A 393 3.64 -2.41 8.45
C VAL A 393 2.68 -1.22 8.41
N ILE A 394 3.25 -0.01 8.39
CA ILE A 394 2.55 1.28 8.41
C ILE A 394 2.59 1.95 7.02
N THR A 395 3.61 1.68 6.21
CA THR A 395 3.75 2.25 4.85
C THR A 395 4.22 1.20 3.85
N MET A 396 3.59 1.18 2.68
CA MET A 396 3.93 0.36 1.50
C MET A 396 4.10 1.22 0.23
N LYS A 397 4.34 2.52 0.41
CA LYS A 397 4.53 3.48 -0.68
C LYS A 397 5.62 3.00 -1.66
N TYR A 398 5.37 3.07 -2.97
CA TYR A 398 6.29 2.63 -4.03
C TYR A 398 6.79 1.18 -3.99
N MET A 399 6.23 0.29 -3.15
CA MET A 399 6.81 -1.03 -2.86
C MET A 399 7.16 -1.87 -4.10
N PHE A 400 6.31 -1.84 -5.14
CA PHE A 400 6.46 -2.57 -6.40
C PHE A 400 6.59 -1.64 -7.62
N LYS A 401 7.02 -0.39 -7.41
CA LYS A 401 7.15 0.61 -8.47
C LYS A 401 8.08 0.10 -9.58
N GLY A 402 7.61 0.02 -10.82
CA GLY A 402 8.43 -0.40 -11.97
C GLY A 402 8.84 -1.88 -11.99
N VAL A 403 8.31 -2.71 -11.07
CA VAL A 403 8.65 -4.14 -10.99
C VAL A 403 7.92 -4.92 -12.09
N PRO A 404 8.61 -5.71 -12.94
CA PRO A 404 8.02 -6.40 -14.09
C PRO A 404 7.60 -7.85 -13.80
N VAL A 405 7.37 -8.22 -12.53
CA VAL A 405 6.87 -9.55 -12.15
C VAL A 405 5.48 -9.77 -12.76
N GLU A 406 5.29 -10.89 -13.47
CA GLU A 406 4.08 -11.15 -14.26
C GLU A 406 2.80 -11.24 -13.41
N THR A 407 2.86 -11.97 -12.30
CA THR A 407 1.75 -12.14 -11.35
C THR A 407 2.23 -11.78 -9.94
N LEU A 408 1.58 -10.80 -9.31
CA LEU A 408 1.81 -10.46 -7.91
C LEU A 408 0.70 -11.04 -7.04
N ASP A 409 0.97 -12.21 -6.45
CA ASP A 409 0.10 -12.80 -5.42
C ASP A 409 0.39 -12.16 -4.05
N LEU A 410 -0.55 -11.34 -3.58
CA LEU A 410 -0.47 -10.64 -2.29
C LEU A 410 -1.58 -11.09 -1.32
N SER A 411 -2.19 -12.25 -1.58
CA SER A 411 -3.26 -12.84 -0.75
C SER A 411 -2.89 -13.02 0.72
N HIS A 412 -1.61 -13.18 1.06
CA HIS A 412 -1.13 -13.32 2.43
C HIS A 412 -0.84 -11.99 3.14
N PHE A 413 -0.93 -10.85 2.46
CA PHE A 413 -0.66 -9.55 3.07
C PHE A 413 -1.78 -9.15 4.04
N ASN A 414 -1.37 -8.66 5.21
CA ASN A 414 -2.25 -7.96 6.14
C ASN A 414 -1.92 -6.46 6.10
N THR A 415 -2.78 -5.67 5.48
CA THR A 415 -2.56 -4.23 5.29
C THR A 415 -3.33 -3.36 6.27
N LYS A 416 -3.97 -3.95 7.30
CA LYS A 416 -4.88 -3.23 8.20
C LYS A 416 -4.25 -2.02 8.89
N LYS A 417 -2.94 -2.00 9.11
CA LYS A 417 -2.22 -0.87 9.74
C LYS A 417 -1.58 0.10 8.76
N VAL A 418 -1.65 -0.17 7.46
CA VAL A 418 -0.99 0.63 6.44
C VAL A 418 -1.77 1.94 6.25
N GLU A 419 -1.06 3.06 6.39
CA GLU A 419 -1.58 4.41 6.25
C GLU A 419 -1.25 5.02 4.88
N ASP A 420 -0.13 4.65 4.25
CA ASP A 420 0.29 5.15 2.93
C ASP A 420 0.52 3.99 1.93
N MET A 421 -0.31 3.96 0.88
CA MET A 421 -0.24 3.02 -0.25
C MET A 421 0.01 3.76 -1.57
N SER A 422 0.42 5.02 -1.51
CA SER A 422 0.63 5.83 -2.71
C SER A 422 1.70 5.21 -3.61
N TYR A 423 1.46 5.24 -4.91
CA TYR A 423 2.37 4.70 -5.94
C TYR A 423 2.79 3.22 -5.77
N MET A 424 2.08 2.42 -4.96
CA MET A 424 2.52 1.06 -4.60
C MET A 424 2.85 0.17 -5.82
N PHE A 425 2.06 0.25 -6.90
CA PHE A 425 2.25 -0.47 -8.16
C PHE A 425 2.53 0.45 -9.35
N TYR A 426 2.97 1.68 -9.09
CA TYR A 426 3.21 2.68 -10.15
C TYR A 426 4.17 2.12 -11.21
N GLN A 427 3.73 2.10 -12.47
CA GLN A 427 4.48 1.55 -13.61
C GLN A 427 4.91 0.08 -13.46
N SER A 428 4.29 -0.70 -12.56
CA SER A 428 4.56 -2.15 -12.45
C SER A 428 4.14 -2.88 -13.72
N GLY A 429 4.96 -3.81 -14.18
CA GLY A 429 4.70 -4.67 -15.33
C GLY A 429 3.81 -5.89 -15.05
N ALA A 430 3.14 -5.94 -13.88
CA ALA A 430 2.24 -7.04 -13.56
C ALA A 430 1.04 -7.10 -14.53
N ARG A 431 0.75 -8.33 -14.98
CA ARG A 431 -0.45 -8.68 -15.75
C ARG A 431 -1.63 -9.04 -14.84
N GLU A 432 -1.33 -9.48 -13.62
CA GLU A 432 -2.32 -9.91 -12.64
C GLU A 432 -1.91 -9.46 -11.23
N LEU A 433 -2.88 -8.90 -10.50
CA LEU A 433 -2.76 -8.53 -9.09
C LEU A 433 -3.81 -9.30 -8.27
N ILE A 434 -3.37 -10.01 -7.24
CA ILE A 434 -4.27 -10.71 -6.32
C ILE A 434 -4.30 -9.94 -4.99
N LEU A 435 -5.38 -9.18 -4.77
CA LEU A 435 -5.48 -8.16 -3.70
C LEU A 435 -6.60 -8.41 -2.68
N HIS A 436 -7.25 -9.58 -2.69
CA HIS A 436 -8.47 -9.84 -1.91
C HIS A 436 -8.29 -9.78 -0.38
N SER A 437 -7.05 -9.83 0.12
CA SER A 437 -6.71 -9.71 1.55
C SER A 437 -6.50 -8.27 2.03
N PHE A 438 -6.46 -7.31 1.11
CA PHE A 438 -6.18 -5.92 1.45
C PHE A 438 -7.31 -5.34 2.29
N ASN A 439 -6.95 -4.87 3.49
CA ASN A 439 -7.77 -4.02 4.31
C ASN A 439 -7.20 -2.60 4.27
N THR A 440 -7.90 -1.69 3.61
CA THR A 440 -7.49 -0.29 3.43
C THR A 440 -8.16 0.67 4.43
N SER A 441 -8.84 0.18 5.47
CA SER A 441 -9.69 1.00 6.35
C SER A 441 -8.91 2.08 7.12
N ASN A 442 -7.58 1.93 7.23
CA ASN A 442 -6.69 2.91 7.85
C ASN A 442 -5.85 3.70 6.83
N ALA A 443 -5.90 3.36 5.54
CA ALA A 443 -5.19 4.07 4.49
C ALA A 443 -5.67 5.53 4.43
N LYS A 444 -4.72 6.46 4.32
CA LYS A 444 -4.94 7.90 4.16
C LYS A 444 -4.75 8.34 2.72
N THR A 445 -3.91 7.65 1.96
CA THR A 445 -3.70 7.91 0.54
C THR A 445 -3.53 6.62 -0.26
N THR A 446 -4.18 6.59 -1.41
CA THR A 446 -4.02 5.58 -2.46
C THR A 446 -3.66 6.24 -3.80
N SER A 447 -3.14 7.47 -3.77
CA SER A 447 -2.85 8.21 -4.99
C SER A 447 -1.78 7.53 -5.84
N HIS A 448 -1.98 7.53 -7.16
CA HIS A 448 -1.14 6.84 -8.14
C HIS A 448 -0.93 5.32 -7.90
N MET A 449 -1.75 4.66 -7.08
CA MET A 449 -1.50 3.28 -6.66
C MET A 449 -1.31 2.31 -7.82
N PHE A 450 -2.10 2.43 -8.90
CA PHE A 450 -1.99 1.61 -10.11
C PHE A 450 -1.56 2.41 -11.34
N ASP A 451 -1.13 3.67 -11.18
CA ASP A 451 -0.87 4.57 -12.31
C ASP A 451 0.26 4.04 -13.22
N GLY A 452 0.00 4.01 -14.52
CA GLY A 452 1.01 3.70 -15.52
C GLY A 452 1.34 2.22 -15.68
N MET A 453 0.58 1.28 -15.10
CA MET A 453 0.80 -0.16 -15.31
C MET A 453 0.55 -0.56 -16.78
N PRO A 454 1.57 -0.98 -17.55
CA PRO A 454 1.43 -1.09 -19.00
C PRO A 454 0.77 -2.39 -19.48
N LEU A 455 0.69 -3.44 -18.65
CA LEU A 455 0.23 -4.77 -19.07
C LEU A 455 -1.06 -5.26 -18.39
N ILE A 456 -1.55 -4.53 -17.38
CA ILE A 456 -2.74 -4.90 -16.63
C ILE A 456 -3.98 -4.76 -17.52
N THR A 457 -4.82 -5.80 -17.55
CA THR A 457 -6.08 -5.79 -18.33
C THR A 457 -7.31 -5.69 -17.45
N GLU A 458 -7.17 -6.03 -16.19
CA GLU A 458 -8.24 -6.06 -15.20
C GLU A 458 -7.69 -5.67 -13.83
N ILE A 459 -8.40 -4.82 -13.10
CA ILE A 459 -8.09 -4.49 -11.71
C ILE A 459 -9.33 -4.69 -10.87
N SER A 460 -9.16 -5.29 -9.70
CA SER A 460 -10.23 -5.41 -8.72
C SER A 460 -9.82 -4.85 -7.36
N THR A 461 -10.60 -3.89 -6.89
CA THR A 461 -10.50 -3.27 -5.56
C THR A 461 -11.81 -3.37 -4.79
N ALA A 462 -12.69 -4.32 -5.15
CA ALA A 462 -13.99 -4.46 -4.51
C ALA A 462 -13.92 -4.70 -2.98
N CYS A 463 -12.79 -5.25 -2.50
CA CYS A 463 -12.55 -5.46 -1.08
C CYS A 463 -11.93 -4.25 -0.34
N PHE A 464 -11.68 -3.13 -1.02
CA PHE A 464 -11.03 -1.99 -0.39
C PHE A 464 -12.05 -1.18 0.44
N ASP A 465 -11.78 -1.04 1.73
CA ASP A 465 -12.44 -0.06 2.60
C ASP A 465 -11.72 1.30 2.48
N THR A 466 -12.16 2.15 1.55
CA THR A 466 -11.48 3.43 1.27
C THR A 466 -11.97 4.58 2.14
N GLY A 467 -12.80 4.33 3.16
CA GLY A 467 -13.48 5.39 3.91
C GLY A 467 -12.56 6.33 4.66
N SER A 468 -11.32 5.92 4.95
CA SER A 468 -10.31 6.80 5.57
C SER A 468 -9.45 7.59 4.58
N VAL A 469 -9.55 7.31 3.28
CA VAL A 469 -8.65 7.86 2.25
C VAL A 469 -9.05 9.30 1.94
N THR A 470 -8.07 10.21 1.98
CA THR A 470 -8.24 11.62 1.65
C THR A 470 -7.76 11.97 0.24
N ASP A 471 -6.83 11.21 -0.32
CA ASP A 471 -6.29 11.42 -1.66
C ASP A 471 -6.34 10.12 -2.48
N MET A 472 -7.19 10.11 -3.52
CA MET A 472 -7.33 9.02 -4.49
C MET A 472 -6.92 9.46 -5.90
N SER A 473 -6.20 10.58 -6.01
CA SER A 473 -5.83 11.13 -7.31
C SER A 473 -4.97 10.16 -8.11
N TYR A 474 -5.21 10.08 -9.42
CA TYR A 474 -4.49 9.18 -10.33
C TYR A 474 -4.54 7.69 -9.98
N MET A 475 -5.44 7.22 -9.10
CA MET A 475 -5.41 5.83 -8.63
C MET A 475 -5.52 4.82 -9.80
N TYR A 476 -6.38 5.10 -10.80
CA TYR A 476 -6.52 4.34 -12.04
C TYR A 476 -6.20 5.22 -13.25
N ALA A 477 -4.96 5.73 -13.32
CA ALA A 477 -4.52 6.59 -14.40
C ALA A 477 -3.53 5.89 -15.36
N ASN A 478 -3.55 6.30 -16.63
CA ASN A 478 -2.55 5.91 -17.64
C ASN A 478 -2.40 4.39 -17.80
N LEU A 479 -3.51 3.66 -17.90
CA LEU A 479 -3.54 2.20 -18.06
C LEU A 479 -3.90 1.84 -19.51
N PRO A 480 -2.91 1.68 -20.41
CA PRO A 480 -3.17 1.58 -21.85
C PRO A 480 -3.89 0.30 -22.28
N ASN A 481 -3.86 -0.76 -21.46
CA ASN A 481 -4.41 -2.08 -21.77
C ASN A 481 -5.58 -2.51 -20.87
N LEU A 482 -6.05 -1.63 -19.98
CA LEU A 482 -7.11 -1.95 -19.04
C LEU A 482 -8.47 -1.99 -19.75
N HIS A 483 -9.18 -3.11 -19.59
CA HIS A 483 -10.52 -3.33 -20.18
C HIS A 483 -11.62 -3.29 -19.13
N HIS A 484 -11.33 -3.74 -17.90
CA HIS A 484 -12.29 -3.92 -16.82
C HIS A 484 -11.74 -3.41 -15.49
N ILE A 485 -12.58 -2.72 -14.73
CA ILE A 485 -12.31 -2.34 -13.34
C ILE A 485 -13.47 -2.83 -12.48
N TYR A 486 -13.17 -3.51 -11.38
CA TYR A 486 -14.13 -3.86 -10.34
C TYR A 486 -13.94 -2.91 -9.15
N PHE A 487 -14.85 -1.94 -9.03
CA PHE A 487 -14.75 -0.82 -8.10
C PHE A 487 -16.03 -0.65 -7.28
N GLY A 488 -16.05 -1.16 -6.06
CA GLY A 488 -17.23 -1.06 -5.18
C GLY A 488 -17.10 -1.92 -3.93
N HIS A 489 -17.42 -1.35 -2.77
CA HIS A 489 -17.57 -2.10 -1.52
C HIS A 489 -19.07 -2.22 -1.18
N SER A 490 -19.50 -3.40 -0.74
CA SER A 490 -20.87 -3.60 -0.26
C SER A 490 -20.94 -3.37 1.24
N GLU A 491 -21.86 -2.52 1.71
CA GLU A 491 -22.19 -2.41 3.13
C GLU A 491 -23.65 -2.74 3.39
N ALA A 492 -23.93 -3.29 4.58
CA ALA A 492 -25.30 -3.47 5.03
C ALA A 492 -25.92 -2.10 5.39
N SER A 493 -26.99 -1.72 4.70
CA SER A 493 -27.81 -0.54 4.99
C SER A 493 -29.16 -0.95 5.59
N SER A 494 -29.92 0.01 6.13
CA SER A 494 -31.28 -0.23 6.63
C SER A 494 -32.28 -0.63 5.54
N ASP A 495 -31.96 -0.34 4.28
CA ASP A 495 -32.83 -0.51 3.12
C ASP A 495 -32.37 -1.67 2.20
N GLY A 496 -31.27 -2.35 2.52
CA GLY A 496 -30.68 -3.44 1.74
C GLY A 496 -29.16 -3.50 1.85
N LEU A 497 -28.49 -4.28 0.99
CA LEU A 497 -27.05 -4.10 0.77
C LEU A 497 -26.88 -2.90 -0.16
N GLU A 498 -26.14 -1.87 0.27
CA GLU A 498 -25.76 -0.75 -0.60
C GLU A 498 -24.30 -0.92 -1.03
N TYR A 499 -24.07 -0.93 -2.33
CA TYR A 499 -22.74 -0.91 -2.91
C TYR A 499 -22.31 0.54 -3.08
N ARG A 500 -21.46 1.01 -2.16
CA ARG A 500 -20.91 2.37 -2.21
C ARG A 500 -19.39 2.29 -2.12
N ASN A 501 -18.72 3.05 -2.98
CA ASN A 501 -17.32 3.34 -2.75
C ASN A 501 -17.24 4.37 -1.63
N LYS A 502 -16.52 4.04 -0.56
CA LYS A 502 -16.37 4.94 0.59
C LYS A 502 -15.43 6.07 0.23
N THR A 503 -16.00 7.16 -0.26
CA THR A 503 -15.28 8.38 -0.62
C THR A 503 -15.62 9.54 0.30
N GLU A 504 -16.35 9.32 1.41
CA GLU A 504 -16.80 10.38 2.33
C GLU A 504 -15.68 11.28 2.89
N ASN A 505 -14.45 10.78 2.95
CA ASN A 505 -13.28 11.53 3.38
C ASN A 505 -12.35 11.98 2.24
N ALA A 506 -12.66 11.62 0.98
CA ALA A 506 -11.82 11.96 -0.16
C ALA A 506 -11.89 13.46 -0.48
N GLU A 507 -10.76 14.15 -0.31
CA GLU A 507 -10.58 15.57 -0.59
C GLU A 507 -10.15 15.81 -2.04
N ASN A 508 -9.44 14.85 -2.64
CA ASN A 508 -8.94 14.89 -4.02
C ASN A 508 -9.31 13.60 -4.78
N LEU A 509 -10.16 13.75 -5.81
CA LEU A 509 -10.56 12.70 -6.75
C LEU A 509 -10.07 13.01 -8.19
N SER A 510 -9.14 13.94 -8.34
CA SER A 510 -8.65 14.33 -9.66
C SER A 510 -7.95 13.18 -10.37
N HIS A 511 -8.18 13.04 -11.67
CA HIS A 511 -7.60 11.98 -12.50
C HIS A 511 -7.87 10.54 -12.00
N LEU A 512 -8.94 10.32 -11.21
CA LEU A 512 -9.24 9.00 -10.63
C LEU A 512 -9.31 7.91 -11.72
N PHE A 513 -10.05 8.17 -12.79
CA PHE A 513 -10.12 7.37 -14.01
C PHE A 513 -9.67 8.24 -15.19
N TYR A 514 -8.37 8.19 -15.51
CA TYR A 514 -7.75 9.10 -16.46
C TYR A 514 -6.91 8.36 -17.48
N ASN A 515 -7.08 8.70 -18.76
CA ASN A 515 -6.27 8.15 -19.85
C ASN A 515 -6.31 6.61 -19.89
N LEU A 516 -7.51 6.08 -20.09
CA LEU A 516 -7.81 4.64 -20.15
C LEU A 516 -8.38 4.30 -21.54
N PRO A 517 -7.51 4.22 -22.58
CA PRO A 517 -7.95 4.17 -23.97
C PRO A 517 -8.75 2.92 -24.34
N LEU A 518 -8.66 1.83 -23.57
CA LEU A 518 -9.36 0.57 -23.84
C LEU A 518 -10.41 0.19 -22.79
N LEU A 519 -10.66 1.06 -21.79
CA LEU A 519 -11.64 0.78 -20.74
C LEU A 519 -13.05 0.80 -21.34
N ARG A 520 -13.77 -0.32 -21.21
CA ARG A 520 -15.12 -0.47 -21.77
C ARG A 520 -16.22 -0.28 -20.74
N ASP A 521 -15.95 -0.66 -19.50
CA ASP A 521 -16.92 -0.65 -18.40
C ASP A 521 -16.24 -0.56 -17.02
N ILE A 522 -16.94 0.03 -16.05
CA ILE A 522 -16.58 0.07 -14.63
C ILE A 522 -17.63 -0.74 -13.88
N HIS A 523 -17.25 -1.93 -13.43
CA HIS A 523 -18.12 -2.89 -12.78
C HIS A 523 -18.19 -2.65 -11.27
N LEU A 524 -19.39 -2.80 -10.70
CA LEU A 524 -19.61 -2.74 -9.24
C LEU A 524 -19.62 -4.12 -8.58
N GLU A 525 -19.87 -5.17 -9.37
CA GLU A 525 -19.91 -6.55 -8.92
C GLU A 525 -18.77 -7.33 -9.56
N LEU A 526 -18.15 -8.23 -8.78
CA LEU A 526 -17.18 -9.17 -9.32
C LEU A 526 -17.89 -10.23 -10.17
N ASP A 527 -17.34 -10.51 -11.35
CA ASP A 527 -17.79 -11.67 -12.10
C ASP A 527 -17.42 -12.99 -11.38
N MET A 528 -18.17 -14.04 -11.67
CA MET A 528 -17.98 -15.35 -11.01
C MET A 528 -16.63 -15.99 -11.34
N ASP A 529 -16.02 -15.72 -12.50
CA ASP A 529 -14.71 -16.27 -12.84
C ASP A 529 -13.61 -15.60 -12.02
N THR A 530 -13.68 -14.28 -11.83
CA THR A 530 -12.83 -13.50 -10.92
C THR A 530 -12.99 -13.97 -9.48
N LEU A 531 -14.24 -14.21 -9.05
CA LEU A 531 -14.53 -14.79 -7.74
C LEU A 531 -13.96 -16.19 -7.56
N ASN A 532 -14.08 -17.03 -8.59
CA ASN A 532 -13.56 -18.40 -8.60
C ASN A 532 -12.03 -18.46 -8.66
N ARG A 533 -11.36 -17.42 -9.17
CA ARG A 533 -9.89 -17.27 -9.06
C ARG A 533 -9.47 -17.00 -7.61
N TRP A 534 -10.32 -16.36 -6.81
CA TRP A 534 -10.06 -15.99 -5.43
C TRP A 534 -10.49 -17.05 -4.41
N GLN A 535 -10.16 -18.33 -4.63
CA GLN A 535 -10.48 -19.45 -3.72
C GLN A 535 -9.73 -19.42 -2.37
N ASP A 536 -9.70 -18.27 -1.70
CA ASP A 536 -9.12 -18.05 -0.39
C ASP A 536 -10.23 -17.95 0.68
N PRO A 537 -10.26 -18.84 1.69
CA PRO A 537 -11.17 -18.75 2.83
C PRO A 537 -11.10 -17.40 3.57
N ALA A 538 -9.97 -16.68 3.53
CA ALA A 538 -9.83 -15.35 4.12
C ALA A 538 -10.58 -14.27 3.32
N ALA A 539 -10.76 -14.46 2.01
CA ALA A 539 -11.55 -13.58 1.15
C ALA A 539 -13.07 -13.81 1.31
N ALA A 540 -13.48 -14.93 1.91
CA ALA A 540 -14.89 -15.33 2.01
C ALA A 540 -15.80 -14.24 2.62
N SER A 541 -15.32 -13.44 3.58
CA SER A 541 -16.14 -12.38 4.18
C SER A 541 -16.36 -11.18 3.26
N CYS A 542 -15.39 -10.84 2.40
CA CYS A 542 -15.54 -9.84 1.33
C CYS A 542 -16.36 -10.42 0.16
N ILE A 543 -16.05 -11.65 -0.23
CA ILE A 543 -16.69 -12.39 -1.33
C ILE A 543 -18.19 -12.60 -1.08
N GLU A 544 -18.59 -13.00 0.13
CA GLU A 544 -20.01 -13.13 0.52
C GLU A 544 -20.79 -11.81 0.47
N GLN A 545 -20.05 -10.71 0.62
CA GLN A 545 -20.54 -9.34 0.62
C GLN A 545 -20.76 -8.83 -0.82
N VAL A 546 -19.86 -9.17 -1.75
CA VAL A 546 -19.93 -8.72 -3.15
C VAL A 546 -21.03 -9.40 -3.98
N GLY A 547 -21.49 -10.62 -3.63
CA GLY A 547 -22.35 -11.45 -4.48
C GLY A 547 -23.88 -11.33 -4.35
N ARG A 548 -24.47 -10.23 -3.83
CA ARG A 548 -25.94 -10.13 -3.65
C ARG A 548 -26.55 -8.81 -4.16
N TYR A 549 -27.31 -8.92 -5.26
CA TYR A 549 -28.33 -7.97 -5.74
C TYR A 549 -27.92 -6.49 -5.68
N ALA A 550 -27.22 -5.98 -6.70
CA ALA A 550 -26.89 -4.56 -6.78
C ALA A 550 -27.94 -3.70 -7.51
N ASP A 551 -27.98 -2.43 -7.10
CA ASP A 551 -28.30 -1.30 -7.98
C ASP A 551 -27.09 -1.09 -8.91
N ASP A 552 -27.30 -1.03 -10.21
CA ASP A 552 -26.26 -0.96 -11.25
C ASP A 552 -25.44 0.37 -11.26
N LYS A 553 -25.60 1.24 -10.26
CA LYS A 553 -25.10 2.64 -10.29
C LYS A 553 -24.00 2.91 -9.27
N MET A 554 -22.88 3.43 -9.75
CA MET A 554 -21.76 3.84 -8.92
C MET A 554 -22.15 5.06 -8.09
N SER A 555 -22.18 4.88 -6.77
CA SER A 555 -22.42 5.93 -5.78
C SER A 555 -21.09 6.39 -5.16
N LEU A 556 -20.80 7.69 -5.27
CA LEU A 556 -19.65 8.35 -4.67
C LEU A 556 -20.13 9.46 -3.73
N ASN A 557 -19.72 9.42 -2.47
CA ASN A 557 -19.92 10.53 -1.53
C ASN A 557 -18.80 11.55 -1.72
N THR A 558 -19.12 12.74 -2.23
CA THR A 558 -18.13 13.75 -2.58
C THR A 558 -18.13 14.95 -1.63
N ALA A 559 -18.77 14.83 -0.47
CA ALA A 559 -19.02 15.95 0.45
C ALA A 559 -17.75 16.67 0.92
N ARG A 560 -16.59 16.00 0.92
CA ARG A 560 -15.29 16.61 1.24
C ARG A 560 -14.41 16.89 0.04
N THR A 561 -14.83 16.48 -1.15
CA THR A 561 -14.03 16.62 -2.35
C THR A 561 -13.95 18.07 -2.78
N THR A 562 -12.74 18.54 -3.05
CA THR A 562 -12.46 19.91 -3.52
C THR A 562 -12.03 19.94 -4.98
N ASP A 563 -11.45 18.84 -5.48
CA ASP A 563 -10.96 18.70 -6.85
C ASP A 563 -11.49 17.39 -7.49
N MET A 564 -12.20 17.53 -8.62
CA MET A 564 -12.68 16.46 -9.49
C MET A 564 -12.18 16.64 -10.93
N SER A 565 -11.13 17.44 -11.13
CA SER A 565 -10.58 17.67 -12.45
C SER A 565 -10.10 16.35 -13.07
N TYR A 566 -10.40 16.15 -14.35
CA TYR A 566 -10.05 14.93 -15.10
C TYR A 566 -10.56 13.61 -14.49
N MET A 567 -11.52 13.63 -13.56
CA MET A 567 -11.95 12.43 -12.81
C MET A 567 -12.41 11.28 -13.72
N PHE A 568 -13.08 11.58 -14.83
CA PHE A 568 -13.51 10.65 -15.88
C PHE A 568 -13.07 11.18 -17.25
N SER A 569 -11.76 11.30 -17.46
CA SER A 569 -11.20 11.92 -18.67
C SER A 569 -10.43 10.93 -19.54
N ASP A 570 -10.53 11.12 -20.85
CA ASP A 570 -9.83 10.33 -21.87
C ASP A 570 -10.16 8.83 -21.78
N LEU A 571 -11.47 8.54 -21.78
CA LEU A 571 -12.05 7.18 -21.80
C LEU A 571 -12.80 6.95 -23.12
N PRO A 572 -12.11 6.91 -24.28
CA PRO A 572 -12.74 6.92 -25.60
C PRO A 572 -13.59 5.68 -25.90
N GLU A 573 -13.26 4.53 -25.31
CA GLU A 573 -13.98 3.25 -25.51
C GLU A 573 -15.05 2.98 -24.44
N LEU A 574 -15.21 3.88 -23.45
CA LEU A 574 -16.19 3.72 -22.39
C LEU A 574 -17.60 3.92 -22.96
N THR A 575 -18.40 2.85 -22.89
CA THR A 575 -19.77 2.88 -23.44
C THR A 575 -20.83 3.17 -22.38
N ASN A 576 -20.59 2.82 -21.13
CA ASN A 576 -21.54 3.02 -20.05
C ASN A 576 -20.84 3.64 -18.85
N LEU A 577 -21.42 4.72 -18.33
CA LEU A 577 -21.00 5.33 -17.07
C LEU A 577 -22.25 5.51 -16.21
N LYS A 578 -22.56 4.48 -15.42
CA LYS A 578 -23.73 4.45 -14.54
C LYS A 578 -23.38 5.12 -13.21
N LEU A 579 -23.63 6.43 -13.09
CA LEU A 579 -23.40 7.19 -11.87
C LEU A 579 -24.71 7.44 -11.13
N ASN A 580 -24.69 7.36 -9.79
CA ASN A 580 -25.74 7.86 -8.93
C ASN A 580 -25.42 9.31 -8.53
N PHE A 581 -25.89 10.28 -9.31
CA PHE A 581 -25.61 11.70 -9.02
C PHE A 581 -26.24 12.21 -7.73
N ASP A 582 -27.27 11.55 -7.20
CA ASP A 582 -27.87 11.95 -5.92
C ASP A 582 -26.91 11.70 -4.74
N SER A 583 -25.87 10.87 -4.91
CA SER A 583 -24.82 10.69 -3.91
C SER A 583 -23.75 11.79 -3.94
N PHE A 584 -23.66 12.57 -5.02
CA PHE A 584 -22.62 13.58 -5.22
C PHE A 584 -22.98 14.87 -4.49
N ASP A 585 -22.45 15.07 -3.28
CA ASP A 585 -22.44 16.37 -2.63
C ASP A 585 -21.26 17.21 -3.14
N THR A 586 -21.48 18.01 -4.18
CA THR A 586 -20.42 18.83 -4.81
C THR A 586 -20.28 20.23 -4.21
N GLN A 587 -20.88 20.50 -3.04
CA GLN A 587 -20.87 21.85 -2.47
C GLN A 587 -19.46 22.38 -2.17
N ASN A 588 -18.48 21.51 -1.93
CA ASN A 588 -17.10 21.90 -1.64
C ASN A 588 -16.17 21.83 -2.86
N VAL A 589 -16.67 21.37 -4.01
CA VAL A 589 -15.87 21.23 -5.23
C VAL A 589 -15.60 22.60 -5.82
N THR A 590 -14.33 22.88 -6.08
CA THR A 590 -13.88 24.14 -6.71
C THR A 590 -13.40 23.93 -8.13
N ASN A 591 -12.92 22.74 -8.46
CA ASN A 591 -12.35 22.40 -9.77
C ASN A 591 -13.04 21.18 -10.39
N MET A 592 -13.68 21.39 -11.55
CA MET A 592 -14.30 20.36 -12.40
C MET A 592 -13.73 20.36 -13.82
N SER A 593 -12.55 20.99 -14.02
CA SER A 593 -11.97 21.08 -15.36
C SER A 593 -11.71 19.69 -15.95
N HIS A 594 -12.07 19.47 -17.20
CA HIS A 594 -11.91 18.20 -17.91
C HIS A 594 -12.61 16.98 -17.26
N MET A 595 -13.51 17.16 -16.28
CA MET A 595 -14.09 16.05 -15.51
C MET A 595 -14.65 14.92 -16.39
N PHE A 596 -15.25 15.25 -17.53
CA PHE A 596 -15.85 14.31 -18.50
C PHE A 596 -15.29 14.50 -19.92
N SER A 597 -14.04 14.95 -20.04
CA SER A 597 -13.41 15.22 -21.33
C SER A 597 -13.03 13.92 -22.05
N GLY A 598 -13.15 13.89 -23.38
CA GLY A 598 -12.69 12.77 -24.20
C GLY A 598 -13.55 11.50 -24.14
N LEU A 599 -14.78 11.58 -23.61
CA LEU A 599 -15.74 10.48 -23.58
C LEU A 599 -16.47 10.34 -24.92
N LYS A 600 -15.91 9.55 -25.86
CA LYS A 600 -16.34 9.53 -27.27
C LYS A 600 -17.41 8.49 -27.65
N ASN A 601 -17.72 7.54 -26.78
CA ASN A 601 -18.62 6.43 -27.11
C ASN A 601 -19.71 6.21 -26.06
N LEU A 602 -20.01 7.23 -25.24
CA LEU A 602 -20.87 7.06 -24.09
C LEU A 602 -22.33 6.81 -24.49
N GLN A 603 -22.82 5.58 -24.41
CA GLN A 603 -24.18 5.19 -24.74
C GLN A 603 -25.19 5.51 -23.64
N CYS A 604 -24.76 5.62 -22.38
CA CYS A 604 -25.66 5.97 -21.29
C CYS A 604 -24.99 6.81 -20.20
N PHE A 605 -25.72 7.83 -19.77
CA PHE A 605 -25.43 8.68 -18.61
C PHE A 605 -26.74 8.86 -17.83
N SER A 606 -26.96 8.09 -16.76
CA SER A 606 -28.24 8.09 -16.03
C SER A 606 -28.23 9.07 -14.86
N ARG A 607 -29.37 9.74 -14.61
CA ARG A 607 -29.57 10.70 -13.51
C ARG A 607 -30.36 10.12 -12.32
N ASP A 608 -31.31 9.22 -12.56
CA ASP A 608 -32.35 8.92 -11.56
C ASP A 608 -32.34 7.43 -11.18
N SER A 609 -32.65 7.14 -9.92
CA SER A 609 -32.96 5.79 -9.41
C SER A 609 -33.93 5.00 -10.30
N ASN A 610 -34.89 5.67 -10.94
CA ASN A 610 -35.99 5.04 -11.71
C ASN A 610 -35.73 4.82 -13.21
N TYR A 611 -34.71 5.46 -13.80
CA TYR A 611 -34.39 5.26 -15.22
C TYR A 611 -33.21 4.31 -15.35
N GLN A 612 -33.47 3.13 -15.92
CA GLN A 612 -32.41 2.26 -16.42
C GLN A 612 -31.89 2.85 -17.73
N CYS A 613 -30.58 2.80 -17.94
CA CYS A 613 -30.02 2.84 -19.30
C CYS A 613 -30.82 1.84 -20.12
N LEU A 614 -31.60 2.29 -21.10
CA LEU A 614 -32.51 1.42 -21.84
C LEU A 614 -31.68 0.24 -22.38
N ASP A 615 -31.96 -0.96 -21.86
CA ASP A 615 -31.57 -2.19 -22.51
C ASP A 615 -32.13 -2.10 -23.93
N TYR A 616 -31.30 -2.41 -24.94
CA TYR A 616 -31.62 -2.28 -26.36
C TYR A 616 -32.92 -3.04 -26.75
N ASN A 617 -33.43 -3.89 -25.84
CA ASN A 617 -34.60 -4.73 -25.99
C ASN A 617 -35.90 -4.19 -25.36
N TYR A 618 -35.90 -3.06 -24.64
CA TYR A 618 -37.11 -2.51 -24.01
C TYR A 618 -37.55 -1.17 -24.62
N ILE A 619 -38.48 -1.22 -25.57
CA ILE A 619 -39.15 -0.04 -26.14
C ILE A 619 -40.33 0.32 -25.22
N PRO A 620 -40.40 1.51 -24.61
CA PRO A 620 -41.59 1.93 -23.86
C PRO A 620 -42.81 2.00 -24.79
N ASN A 621 -43.93 1.41 -24.36
CA ASN A 621 -45.20 1.40 -25.11
C ASN A 621 -45.91 2.78 -25.19
N ASP A 622 -45.23 3.89 -24.84
CA ASP A 622 -45.80 5.23 -24.92
C ASP A 622 -44.85 6.21 -25.65
N PRO A 623 -45.13 6.55 -26.92
CA PRO A 623 -44.33 7.49 -27.71
C PRO A 623 -44.63 8.98 -27.42
N TYR A 624 -45.41 9.32 -26.38
CA TYR A 624 -45.87 10.69 -26.09
C TYR A 624 -45.25 11.37 -24.85
N GLN A 625 -44.31 10.73 -24.15
CA GLN A 625 -43.57 11.33 -23.04
C GLN A 625 -42.17 11.77 -23.51
N SER A 626 -42.06 12.94 -24.14
CA SER A 626 -40.76 13.56 -24.42
C SER A 626 -40.19 14.16 -23.12
N GLU A 627 -39.62 13.35 -22.25
CA GLU A 627 -38.98 13.84 -21.03
C GLU A 627 -37.56 14.36 -21.35
N GLN A 628 -37.34 15.65 -21.12
CA GLN A 628 -36.03 16.29 -21.22
C GLN A 628 -35.06 15.65 -20.21
N LYS A 629 -33.95 15.08 -20.68
CA LYS A 629 -32.95 14.47 -19.79
C LYS A 629 -31.94 15.54 -19.36
N THR A 630 -31.94 15.89 -18.07
CA THR A 630 -30.95 16.82 -17.49
C THR A 630 -29.61 16.09 -17.29
N PHE A 631 -28.54 16.65 -17.83
CA PHE A 631 -27.18 16.21 -17.55
C PHE A 631 -26.84 16.59 -16.10
N ALA A 632 -26.59 15.59 -15.25
CA ALA A 632 -26.11 15.67 -13.87
C ALA A 632 -26.43 17.00 -13.13
N ASN A 633 -27.43 16.99 -12.23
CA ASN A 633 -27.81 18.18 -11.45
C ASN A 633 -26.84 18.40 -10.27
N LEU A 634 -25.59 18.75 -10.55
CA LEU A 634 -24.54 19.02 -9.56
C LEU A 634 -24.70 20.42 -8.97
N ASN A 635 -24.39 20.57 -7.67
CA ASN A 635 -24.25 21.88 -7.06
C ASN A 635 -22.91 22.51 -7.49
N THR A 636 -22.96 23.46 -8.43
CA THR A 636 -21.77 24.14 -8.95
C THR A 636 -21.50 25.50 -8.32
N SER A 637 -22.23 25.87 -7.26
CA SER A 637 -22.18 27.24 -6.71
C SER A 637 -20.79 27.66 -6.23
N ASN A 638 -19.91 26.72 -5.87
CA ASN A 638 -18.55 27.00 -5.40
C ASN A 638 -17.47 26.64 -6.44
N VAL A 639 -17.86 26.15 -7.62
CA VAL A 639 -16.92 25.79 -8.68
C VAL A 639 -16.38 27.06 -9.33
N THR A 640 -15.06 27.17 -9.43
CA THR A 640 -14.36 28.29 -10.05
C THR A 640 -13.75 27.94 -11.40
N ASN A 641 -13.52 26.65 -11.67
CA ASN A 641 -12.95 26.15 -12.91
C ASN A 641 -13.79 25.01 -13.52
N MET A 642 -14.28 25.23 -14.74
CA MET A 642 -15.01 24.27 -15.58
C MET A 642 -14.39 24.16 -16.98
N GLU A 643 -13.12 24.55 -17.13
CA GLU A 643 -12.42 24.46 -18.42
C GLU A 643 -12.53 23.05 -19.00
N SER A 644 -12.96 22.96 -20.26
CA SER A 644 -13.05 21.70 -21.00
C SER A 644 -13.83 20.58 -20.31
N MET A 645 -14.73 20.89 -19.37
CA MET A 645 -15.44 19.89 -18.56
C MET A 645 -16.09 18.77 -19.40
N PHE A 646 -16.61 19.12 -20.58
CA PHE A 646 -17.22 18.22 -21.54
C PHE A 646 -16.51 18.22 -22.91
N ASP A 647 -15.25 18.68 -23.00
CA ASP A 647 -14.54 18.75 -24.28
C ASP A 647 -14.41 17.36 -24.90
N GLY A 648 -14.90 17.17 -26.12
CA GLY A 648 -14.85 15.88 -26.82
C GLY A 648 -15.90 14.85 -26.39
N LEU A 649 -16.92 15.23 -25.61
CA LEU A 649 -18.01 14.35 -25.23
C LEU A 649 -18.89 14.00 -26.45
N GLU A 650 -19.05 12.71 -26.72
CA GLU A 650 -19.98 12.15 -27.70
C GLU A 650 -20.84 11.06 -27.03
N SER A 651 -22.16 11.10 -27.24
CA SER A 651 -23.11 10.14 -26.68
C SER A 651 -24.07 9.60 -27.74
N TYR A 652 -24.24 8.26 -27.76
CA TYR A 652 -24.87 7.53 -28.86
C TYR A 652 -26.40 7.33 -28.70
N ASN A 653 -26.95 7.36 -27.49
CA ASN A 653 -28.38 7.14 -27.29
C ASN A 653 -29.13 8.43 -27.05
N PHE A 654 -29.65 8.98 -28.13
CA PHE A 654 -31.03 9.42 -28.06
C PHE A 654 -31.82 9.20 -29.37
N TYR A 655 -31.24 8.71 -30.47
CA TYR A 655 -32.02 8.50 -31.70
C TYR A 655 -33.00 7.32 -31.56
N ASN A 656 -34.31 7.58 -31.55
CA ASN A 656 -35.32 6.55 -31.77
C ASN A 656 -35.27 6.12 -33.25
N SER A 657 -34.73 4.93 -33.51
CA SER A 657 -34.49 4.40 -34.86
C SER A 657 -35.76 4.01 -35.64
N ASN A 658 -36.97 4.23 -35.09
CA ASN A 658 -38.23 3.90 -35.75
C ASN A 658 -39.01 5.12 -36.31
N ALA A 659 -38.37 6.27 -36.52
CA ALA A 659 -38.95 7.32 -37.37
C ALA A 659 -38.79 6.98 -38.87
N THR A 660 -39.28 5.81 -39.29
CA THR A 660 -39.55 5.53 -40.69
C THR A 660 -40.88 6.20 -41.04
N ASP A 661 -40.80 7.20 -41.91
CA ASP A 661 -41.88 7.96 -42.58
C ASP A 661 -41.94 9.45 -42.20
N ILE A 662 -41.04 10.22 -42.80
CA ILE A 662 -41.45 11.54 -43.32
C ILE A 662 -41.60 11.34 -44.83
N ASP A 663 -42.85 11.07 -45.19
CA ASP A 663 -43.38 11.03 -46.54
C ASP A 663 -42.82 12.18 -47.40
N TYR A 664 -42.10 11.81 -48.45
CA TYR A 664 -41.58 12.70 -49.48
C TYR A 664 -42.72 13.09 -50.45
N TYR A 665 -43.79 13.74 -49.95
CA TYR A 665 -44.85 14.24 -50.81
C TYR A 665 -44.57 15.67 -51.28
N ASN A 666 -44.23 15.76 -52.57
CA ASN A 666 -44.29 16.98 -53.39
C ASN A 666 -45.56 17.78 -53.11
N PHE A 667 -45.42 18.96 -52.49
CA PHE A 667 -46.41 20.03 -52.57
C PHE A 667 -45.79 21.26 -53.22
N PRO A 668 -46.29 21.72 -54.37
CA PRO A 668 -45.80 22.92 -55.02
C PRO A 668 -46.44 24.16 -54.35
N TYR A 669 -45.60 25.12 -53.98
CA TYR A 669 -45.91 26.49 -53.57
C TYR A 669 -46.59 26.71 -52.20
N THR A 670 -45.76 26.86 -51.15
CA THR A 670 -46.02 27.82 -50.05
C THR A 670 -44.70 28.47 -49.60
N PRO A 671 -44.66 29.78 -49.27
CA PRO A 671 -43.42 30.46 -48.93
C PRO A 671 -42.90 29.99 -47.56
N PHE A 672 -41.61 29.68 -47.51
CA PHE A 672 -40.77 29.45 -46.34
C PHE A 672 -41.29 30.13 -45.07
N PHE A 673 -41.89 29.39 -44.14
CA PHE A 673 -41.84 29.55 -42.68
C PHE A 673 -42.74 28.46 -42.08
N THR A 674 -42.32 27.88 -40.95
CA THR A 674 -43.00 26.83 -40.15
C THR A 674 -42.91 25.37 -40.64
N TYR A 675 -41.72 24.77 -40.53
CA TYR A 675 -41.60 23.34 -40.23
C TYR A 675 -40.45 23.12 -39.26
N VAL A 676 -40.76 23.14 -37.96
CA VAL A 676 -39.86 22.68 -36.89
C VAL A 676 -40.00 21.16 -36.82
N PRO A 677 -38.92 20.35 -36.96
CA PRO A 677 -39.04 18.91 -36.77
C PRO A 677 -39.56 18.63 -35.36
N ARG A 678 -40.77 18.07 -35.25
CA ARG A 678 -41.52 17.89 -34.01
C ARG A 678 -41.06 16.71 -33.13
N LYS A 679 -39.86 16.16 -33.33
CA LYS A 679 -39.25 15.15 -32.45
C LYS A 679 -37.75 15.34 -32.37
N LEU A 680 -37.32 16.16 -31.42
CA LEU A 680 -35.96 16.15 -30.87
C LEU A 680 -36.09 15.51 -29.50
N ASP A 681 -36.23 14.18 -29.43
CA ASP A 681 -36.46 13.42 -28.18
C ASP A 681 -35.19 13.37 -27.28
N ASN A 682 -34.21 14.26 -27.54
CA ASN A 682 -32.77 14.07 -27.35
C ASN A 682 -32.06 15.30 -26.77
N ILE A 683 -32.79 16.16 -26.06
CA ILE A 683 -32.22 17.40 -25.53
C ILE A 683 -31.52 17.11 -24.19
N ILE A 684 -30.20 17.35 -24.15
CA ILE A 684 -29.39 17.28 -22.93
C ILE A 684 -29.45 18.65 -22.25
N GLN A 685 -30.09 18.73 -21.10
CA GLN A 685 -30.26 20.00 -20.37
C GLN A 685 -29.19 20.18 -19.30
N PHE A 686 -28.49 21.31 -19.30
CA PHE A 686 -27.52 21.68 -18.27
C PHE A 686 -28.11 22.75 -17.35
N LYS A 687 -28.14 22.47 -16.04
CA LYS A 687 -28.67 23.37 -14.99
C LYS A 687 -27.59 23.73 -13.97
N TYR A 688 -26.59 24.49 -14.42
CA TYR A 688 -25.48 24.88 -13.57
C TYR A 688 -25.54 26.32 -13.11
N ASP A 689 -25.11 26.55 -11.87
CA ASP A 689 -24.79 27.89 -11.37
C ASP A 689 -23.33 28.20 -11.68
N MET A 690 -23.08 29.02 -12.69
CA MET A 690 -21.74 29.45 -13.10
C MET A 690 -21.38 30.83 -12.54
N THR A 691 -22.12 31.34 -11.56
CA THR A 691 -21.87 32.69 -11.03
C THR A 691 -20.47 32.82 -10.42
N ASN A 692 -19.90 31.77 -9.83
CA ASN A 692 -18.54 31.79 -9.29
C ASN A 692 -17.47 31.22 -10.23
N VAL A 693 -17.86 30.75 -11.41
CA VAL A 693 -16.93 30.24 -12.43
C VAL A 693 -16.12 31.41 -13.00
N THR A 694 -14.79 31.23 -12.99
CA THR A 694 -13.81 32.18 -13.52
C THR A 694 -13.14 31.69 -14.80
N ASN A 695 -13.21 30.38 -15.07
CA ASN A 695 -12.70 29.75 -16.27
C ASN A 695 -13.70 28.70 -16.77
N ALA A 696 -14.31 28.98 -17.92
CA ALA A 696 -15.22 28.08 -18.63
C ALA A 696 -14.75 27.87 -20.08
N LYS A 697 -13.47 28.15 -20.37
CA LYS A 697 -12.90 27.98 -21.70
C LYS A 697 -13.15 26.55 -22.17
N ARG A 698 -13.58 26.39 -23.41
CA ARG A 698 -13.79 25.09 -24.07
C ARG A 698 -14.73 24.14 -23.33
N MET A 699 -15.56 24.61 -22.40
CA MET A 699 -16.41 23.75 -21.56
C MET A 699 -17.21 22.72 -22.38
N PHE A 700 -17.67 23.10 -23.56
CA PHE A 700 -18.39 22.24 -24.51
C PHE A 700 -17.67 22.12 -25.86
N ALA A 701 -16.36 22.36 -25.89
CA ALA A 701 -15.60 22.28 -27.14
C ALA A 701 -15.68 20.87 -27.73
N ASN A 702 -15.69 20.77 -29.06
CA ASN A 702 -15.62 19.47 -29.74
C ASN A 702 -16.67 18.44 -29.25
N THR A 703 -17.82 18.89 -28.76
CA THR A 703 -18.95 18.00 -28.39
C THR A 703 -19.69 17.63 -29.67
N TYR A 704 -19.54 16.39 -30.15
CA TYR A 704 -19.96 16.02 -31.52
C TYR A 704 -21.21 15.12 -31.57
N LYS A 705 -21.95 15.26 -32.68
CA LYS A 705 -23.06 14.42 -33.22
C LYS A 705 -24.43 14.54 -32.53
N ASN A 706 -25.43 14.98 -33.30
CA ASN A 706 -26.87 14.73 -33.07
C ASN A 706 -27.43 15.07 -31.67
N GLN A 707 -26.74 15.90 -30.90
CA GLN A 707 -27.15 16.31 -29.56
C GLN A 707 -27.65 17.74 -29.60
N ALA A 708 -28.90 17.92 -29.18
CA ALA A 708 -29.39 19.22 -28.81
C ALA A 708 -28.95 19.51 -27.38
N ILE A 709 -27.97 20.40 -27.20
CA ILE A 709 -27.57 20.87 -25.88
C ILE A 709 -28.47 22.06 -25.49
N ASP A 710 -29.20 21.93 -24.39
CA ASP A 710 -29.96 23.00 -23.76
C ASP A 710 -29.19 23.60 -22.58
N ILE A 711 -28.60 24.78 -22.81
CA ILE A 711 -27.90 25.58 -21.80
C ILE A 711 -28.80 26.63 -21.14
N SER A 712 -30.12 26.64 -21.41
CA SER A 712 -31.05 27.66 -20.89
C SER A 712 -31.17 27.65 -19.36
N GLY A 713 -30.81 26.54 -18.73
CA GLY A 713 -30.78 26.35 -17.28
C GLY A 713 -29.51 26.87 -16.60
N ILE A 714 -28.50 27.31 -17.36
CA ILE A 714 -27.24 27.81 -16.80
C ILE A 714 -27.39 29.26 -16.34
N ARG A 715 -27.08 29.52 -15.06
CA ARG A 715 -27.05 30.88 -14.46
C ARG A 715 -25.63 31.45 -14.50
N GLY A 716 -25.49 32.77 -14.71
CA GLY A 716 -24.19 33.45 -14.67
C GLY A 716 -23.38 33.43 -15.98
N LEU A 717 -24.02 33.05 -17.10
CA LEU A 717 -23.44 33.13 -18.45
C LEU A 717 -23.16 34.58 -18.91
N ASP A 718 -23.79 35.56 -18.27
CA ASP A 718 -23.67 36.99 -18.56
C ASP A 718 -22.39 37.65 -18.01
N LYS A 719 -21.52 36.89 -17.33
CA LYS A 719 -20.26 37.43 -16.77
C LYS A 719 -19.16 37.51 -17.85
N PRO A 720 -18.38 38.62 -17.93
CA PRO A 720 -17.35 38.83 -18.96
C PRO A 720 -16.37 37.67 -19.14
N GLN A 721 -15.92 37.06 -18.04
CA GLN A 721 -15.01 35.91 -18.07
C GLN A 721 -15.65 34.59 -18.56
N ASN A 722 -16.99 34.50 -18.60
CA ASN A 722 -17.77 33.36 -19.10
C ASN A 722 -18.43 33.66 -20.46
N LEU A 723 -18.30 34.90 -20.96
CA LEU A 723 -19.08 35.44 -22.08
C LEU A 723 -18.44 35.20 -23.45
N ASP A 724 -17.17 34.75 -23.51
CA ASP A 724 -16.59 34.37 -24.79
C ASP A 724 -17.13 33.00 -25.22
N ALA A 725 -18.36 33.01 -25.75
CA ALA A 725 -19.00 31.85 -26.33
C ALA A 725 -18.13 31.21 -27.44
N SER A 726 -17.25 31.98 -28.10
CA SER A 726 -16.34 31.44 -29.12
C SER A 726 -15.23 30.57 -28.51
N GLU A 727 -14.81 30.85 -27.28
CA GLU A 727 -13.91 29.99 -26.52
C GLU A 727 -14.65 28.83 -25.84
N MET A 728 -15.87 29.03 -25.34
CA MET A 728 -16.62 28.01 -24.60
C MET A 728 -17.14 26.86 -25.49
N PHE A 729 -17.51 27.18 -26.74
CA PHE A 729 -18.03 26.23 -27.74
C PHE A 729 -17.04 26.02 -28.90
N TYR A 730 -15.75 26.14 -28.63
CA TYR A 730 -14.71 26.03 -29.64
C TYR A 730 -14.80 24.71 -30.44
N MET A 731 -14.61 24.79 -31.76
CA MET A 731 -14.61 23.63 -32.67
C MET A 731 -13.35 23.68 -33.54
N ASP A 732 -12.59 22.59 -33.55
CA ASP A 732 -11.47 22.40 -34.47
C ASP A 732 -12.02 22.12 -35.90
N ASP A 733 -12.26 23.17 -36.68
CA ASP A 733 -12.79 23.18 -38.06
C ASP A 733 -12.20 22.06 -38.98
N ILE A 734 -12.86 20.91 -39.16
CA ILE A 734 -12.82 20.07 -40.39
C ILE A 734 -14.14 19.26 -40.58
N GLY A 735 -15.15 19.85 -41.23
CA GLY A 735 -15.98 19.17 -42.22
C GLY A 735 -17.00 18.08 -41.81
N ARG A 736 -17.83 18.26 -40.77
CA ARG A 736 -19.09 17.49 -40.60
C ARG A 736 -20.22 18.36 -40.04
N SER A 737 -21.39 18.30 -40.68
CA SER A 737 -22.46 19.31 -40.77
C SER A 737 -23.58 19.25 -39.71
N ASP A 738 -23.49 18.42 -38.67
CA ASP A 738 -24.70 17.95 -37.97
C ASP A 738 -24.88 18.47 -36.52
N LEU A 739 -24.33 19.64 -36.18
CA LEU A 739 -24.47 20.24 -34.84
C LEU A 739 -25.66 21.21 -34.77
N ARG A 740 -26.67 20.87 -33.95
CA ARG A 740 -27.82 21.73 -33.65
C ARG A 740 -27.79 22.16 -32.19
N PHE A 741 -27.21 23.33 -31.90
CA PHE A 741 -27.34 23.93 -30.56
C PHE A 741 -28.76 24.48 -30.37
N ILE A 742 -29.48 24.01 -29.35
CA ILE A 742 -30.74 24.64 -28.93
C ILE A 742 -30.42 25.61 -27.80
N ILE A 743 -30.05 26.85 -28.15
CA ILE A 743 -29.96 27.91 -27.17
C ILE A 743 -31.39 28.34 -26.84
N GLY A 744 -32.00 27.72 -25.84
CA GLY A 744 -33.24 28.21 -25.24
C GLY A 744 -32.96 29.53 -24.54
N VAL A 745 -33.14 30.66 -25.22
CA VAL A 745 -33.05 31.96 -24.53
C VAL A 745 -34.32 32.10 -23.68
N ASN A 746 -34.22 31.77 -22.40
CA ASN A 746 -35.33 31.87 -21.47
C ASN A 746 -35.64 33.36 -21.25
N ARG A 747 -36.61 33.90 -21.99
CA ARG A 747 -37.19 35.20 -21.63
C ARG A 747 -37.79 35.02 -20.23
N HIS A 748 -37.34 35.82 -19.27
CA HIS A 748 -38.17 36.14 -18.12
C HIS A 748 -39.47 36.80 -18.62
N CYS A 749 -40.48 35.98 -18.90
CA CYS A 749 -41.87 36.39 -18.99
C CYS A 749 -42.56 35.85 -17.74
N SER A 750 -42.49 36.64 -16.67
CA SER A 750 -43.48 36.57 -15.60
C SER A 750 -44.84 36.91 -16.20
N GLU A 751 -45.80 36.00 -16.01
CA GLU A 751 -47.25 36.18 -16.18
C GLU A 751 -47.77 36.37 -17.62
N TYR A 752 -48.57 35.39 -18.07
CA TYR A 752 -49.36 35.31 -19.30
C TYR A 752 -48.65 34.96 -20.62
N GLY A 753 -48.89 33.72 -21.08
CA GLY A 753 -48.95 33.37 -22.51
C GLY A 753 -48.01 32.25 -22.97
N ASN A 754 -48.57 31.28 -23.71
CA ASN A 754 -47.90 30.18 -24.43
C ASN A 754 -46.74 30.66 -25.34
N GLY A 755 -45.55 30.89 -24.80
CA GLY A 755 -44.33 31.16 -25.57
C GLY A 755 -43.61 29.85 -25.90
N SER A 756 -43.60 29.47 -27.19
CA SER A 756 -42.77 28.35 -27.66
C SER A 756 -41.27 28.70 -27.55
N PRO A 757 -40.38 27.74 -27.24
CA PRO A 757 -38.93 27.97 -27.25
C PRO A 757 -38.51 28.50 -28.62
N THR A 758 -37.67 29.55 -28.63
CA THR A 758 -37.13 30.11 -29.87
C THR A 758 -35.93 29.27 -30.28
N PHE A 759 -36.05 28.50 -31.37
CA PHE A 759 -34.98 27.67 -31.91
C PHE A 759 -34.03 28.53 -32.74
N ILE A 760 -32.73 28.54 -32.40
CA ILE A 760 -31.68 29.08 -33.27
C ILE A 760 -31.12 27.90 -34.05
N ASN A 761 -31.45 27.80 -35.34
CA ASN A 761 -30.83 26.83 -36.24
C ASN A 761 -29.56 27.50 -36.80
N LEU A 762 -28.39 26.95 -36.52
CA LEU A 762 -27.14 27.40 -37.15
C LEU A 762 -27.11 26.78 -38.56
N ASP A 763 -27.24 27.60 -39.59
CA ASP A 763 -27.38 27.20 -41.00
C ASP A 763 -26.02 26.79 -41.63
N GLU A 764 -26.06 25.86 -42.59
CA GLU A 764 -24.92 25.17 -43.24
C GLU A 764 -23.98 26.09 -44.04
N SER A 765 -24.37 27.34 -44.31
CA SER A 765 -23.57 28.29 -45.09
C SER A 765 -22.90 29.40 -44.26
N MET A 766 -22.95 29.33 -42.92
CA MET A 766 -22.55 30.45 -42.06
C MET A 766 -21.53 30.05 -40.98
N ASN A 767 -20.47 30.87 -40.90
CA ASN A 767 -19.43 30.79 -39.89
C ASN A 767 -20.06 30.93 -38.47
N PRO A 768 -19.76 30.06 -37.48
CA PRO A 768 -20.37 30.05 -36.14
C PRO A 768 -20.30 31.38 -35.39
N THR A 769 -19.41 32.28 -35.84
CA THR A 769 -19.18 33.63 -35.32
C THR A 769 -20.33 34.63 -35.50
N GLN A 770 -21.35 34.35 -36.33
CA GLN A 770 -22.36 35.37 -36.67
C GLN A 770 -23.60 35.46 -35.77
N TYR A 771 -23.81 34.55 -34.82
CA TYR A 771 -24.90 34.65 -33.84
C TYR A 771 -24.39 34.70 -32.39
N VAL A 772 -23.66 35.77 -32.07
CA VAL A 772 -23.45 36.20 -30.68
C VAL A 772 -24.53 37.24 -30.33
N PHE A 773 -25.54 36.81 -29.56
CA PHE A 773 -26.54 37.63 -28.87
C PHE A 773 -27.10 38.86 -29.60
N LYS A 774 -28.04 38.67 -30.53
CA LYS A 774 -28.89 39.76 -31.02
C LYS A 774 -30.17 39.88 -30.19
N ASN A 775 -30.04 40.33 -28.94
CA ASN A 775 -31.01 41.15 -28.20
C ASN A 775 -30.67 41.23 -26.70
N THR A 776 -29.76 42.12 -26.35
CA THR A 776 -29.78 42.81 -25.05
C THR A 776 -29.42 44.27 -25.30
N ASP A 777 -30.43 45.14 -25.36
CA ASP A 777 -30.32 46.59 -25.61
C ASP A 777 -29.56 47.39 -24.51
N LYS A 778 -28.55 46.81 -23.85
CA LYS A 778 -27.79 47.47 -22.77
C LYS A 778 -26.29 47.18 -22.70
N LEU A 779 -25.65 46.62 -23.74
CA LEU A 779 -24.22 46.29 -23.72
C LEU A 779 -23.39 46.97 -24.82
N ILE A 780 -23.62 48.28 -25.04
CA ILE A 780 -22.66 49.14 -25.76
C ILE A 780 -22.18 50.23 -24.79
N SER A 781 -21.38 49.89 -23.79
CA SER A 781 -20.56 50.87 -23.06
C SER A 781 -19.49 50.22 -22.16
N ALA A 782 -18.70 49.28 -22.65
CA ALA A 782 -17.44 48.94 -21.99
C ALA A 782 -16.48 48.29 -23.00
N TYR A 783 -15.33 48.93 -23.19
CA TYR A 783 -14.16 48.57 -24.00
C TYR A 783 -14.10 49.09 -25.47
N PRO A 784 -13.08 49.90 -25.80
CA PRO A 784 -12.81 50.32 -27.17
C PRO A 784 -12.13 49.18 -27.94
N LEU A 785 -12.71 48.80 -29.08
CA LEU A 785 -12.08 47.94 -30.07
C LEU A 785 -10.77 48.59 -30.60
N PRO A 786 -9.69 47.82 -30.83
CA PRO A 786 -8.53 48.28 -31.59
C PRO A 786 -8.94 48.75 -32.99
N LYS A 787 -8.38 49.88 -33.44
CA LYS A 787 -8.80 50.66 -34.62
C LYS A 787 -8.60 49.99 -36.00
N ASP A 788 -8.21 48.73 -36.08
CA ASP A 788 -7.75 48.14 -37.35
C ASP A 788 -8.77 47.21 -38.04
N ILE A 789 -10.03 47.15 -37.57
CA ILE A 789 -11.12 46.36 -38.21
C ILE A 789 -12.31 47.27 -38.60
N LEU A 790 -12.05 48.52 -38.98
CA LEU A 790 -13.09 49.44 -39.47
C LEU A 790 -12.75 50.12 -40.82
N SER A 791 -11.76 49.62 -41.56
CA SER A 791 -11.33 50.23 -42.83
C SER A 791 -11.88 49.59 -44.11
N ASN A 792 -12.69 48.52 -44.05
CA ASN A 792 -13.20 47.84 -45.26
C ASN A 792 -14.72 47.93 -45.50
N ILE A 793 -15.39 48.91 -44.89
CA ILE A 793 -16.77 49.24 -45.27
C ILE A 793 -16.78 50.64 -45.87
N SER A 794 -16.60 50.71 -47.19
CA SER A 794 -16.97 51.89 -47.98
C SER A 794 -17.97 51.49 -49.06
N ASN A 795 -19.06 52.24 -49.07
CA ASN A 795 -20.26 52.18 -49.90
C ASN A 795 -20.07 51.84 -51.39
N THR A 796 -20.99 51.04 -51.92
CA THR A 796 -21.75 51.24 -53.20
C THR A 796 -22.65 50.00 -53.39
N ALA A 797 -23.92 50.05 -53.82
CA ALA A 797 -24.84 51.13 -54.16
C ALA A 797 -26.28 50.57 -54.10
N LEU A 798 -27.24 51.41 -53.70
CA LEU A 798 -28.65 51.26 -54.00
C LEU A 798 -28.88 51.52 -55.50
N TYR A 799 -29.61 50.65 -56.19
CA TYR A 799 -30.41 51.02 -57.36
C TYR A 799 -31.79 50.35 -57.31
N SER A 800 -32.77 51.12 -57.78
CA SER A 800 -34.22 50.93 -57.72
C SER A 800 -34.81 50.08 -58.84
N ASP A 801 -36.06 49.66 -58.64
CA ASP A 801 -37.00 49.02 -59.58
C ASP A 801 -36.83 49.35 -61.08
N ALA A 802 -36.62 48.30 -61.87
CA ALA A 802 -37.26 48.04 -63.17
C ALA A 802 -36.88 46.63 -63.66
N ASP A 803 -37.87 45.78 -63.94
CA ASP A 803 -37.69 44.50 -64.64
C ASP A 803 -37.01 44.68 -66.02
N VAL A 804 -36.06 43.79 -66.37
CA VAL A 804 -36.06 42.92 -67.59
C VAL A 804 -34.74 42.11 -67.71
N ARG A 805 -34.86 40.81 -67.39
CA ARG A 805 -34.38 39.53 -68.00
C ARG A 805 -32.96 39.34 -68.55
N HIS A 806 -32.45 38.12 -68.25
CA HIS A 806 -31.27 37.42 -68.81
C HIS A 806 -29.89 38.00 -68.43
N PHE A 807 -29.30 37.47 -67.34
CA PHE A 807 -28.24 36.46 -67.40
C PHE A 807 -28.19 35.72 -66.06
#